data_AF-A0A5B7CG06-F1
#
_entry.id   AF-A0A5B7CG06-F1
#
_cell.length_a   1.000
_cell.length_b   1.000
_cell.length_c   1.000
_cell.angle_alpha   90.00
_cell.angle_beta   90.00
_cell.angle_gamma   90.00
#
_symmetry.space_group_name_H-M   'P 1'
#
loop_
_entity.id
_entity.type
_entity.pdbx_description
1 polymer ?
#
loop_
_entity_poly.entity_id
_entity_poly.type
_entity_poly.pdbx_seq_one_letter_code
_entity_poly.pdbx_strand_id
1 'polypeptide(L)'
;MLRVTIHHVAGLEGCWAVLKRGHRRGPCDLRRFHASASAGSSLIPQADDFAERHIGPRRHDQEKMLSMLGFKSLDELTDAAVPENIRLGRDLEVDRPLGEHAVIERIRYISEKNEIWRSYIGMGYHNCRVPHSILRNIFENPGWTTQYTPYQPEVAQGRLESLLNYQTLITDLTGLPVANASLLDEGTATAEAVALAFRQNKRRKVYLSEKLHPQTLAVVQTRAIPLGLEVLIGNIAEIDFSNRDACAVVFQYPDTEGAITDFSEVIQNAQTNGTREQHIRRDKATSNICTAQALLANMSAMFAVYHGPHGLKNIANRTHNAAIILKRGLEDAGHIVENQFFFDTLKVNATLATSEIRMRAQQKEINLRYFRDETVGIALDETVEKQDLDDLFWVFNCRNTTADKVTKHIGDQALPPEHLTNTQFKRTSEFLTHPIFNTHHSETQLVRYMKILENKDVSLVHSMIPLGSCTMKLNSSTEMMPCSFPHFTEIHPKRHLEPYLPSHPIIDPMALMQKRARSFGVVSAAPYGSAAILPISWAYVKMMGPKGLREATQVAILNANYMAKRLEKDYKVLYRGSNDLVAHEFILDMREFKKTAGIEATDIAKRLQDYGFHAPTMSWPVAGSLMVEPTESEDKGELDRFCDAMLMIRQEIRDLEEGRSDPKCNPLNMSPHPLVTVTSSTWDRPYTREQAAFPAPFIRPESKWWPTVGRIDDIYGDRNLVCTCPPMEAYTSPYDQ
;
A
#
# COMPACT_ATOMS: atom_id res chain seq x y z
N MET A 1 -16.22 -44.72 21.57
CA MET A 1 -17.27 -45.47 22.30
C MET A 1 -18.03 -44.47 23.16
N LEU A 2 -19.38 -44.50 23.12
CA LEU A 2 -20.39 -43.67 23.86
C LEU A 2 -20.39 -42.16 23.52
N ARG A 3 -21.35 -41.51 22.83
CA ARG A 3 -22.85 -41.37 22.86
C ARG A 3 -23.43 -40.76 24.14
N VAL A 4 -23.87 -39.48 24.08
CA VAL A 4 -25.09 -38.86 24.68
C VAL A 4 -25.33 -37.51 23.94
N THR A 5 -26.29 -37.35 23.01
CA THR A 5 -27.72 -36.96 23.11
C THR A 5 -27.99 -35.57 23.73
N ILE A 6 -28.43 -34.59 22.91
CA ILE A 6 -29.04 -33.32 23.37
C ILE A 6 -30.55 -33.40 23.11
N HIS A 7 -31.33 -33.20 24.17
CA HIS A 7 -32.79 -33.11 24.16
C HIS A 7 -33.28 -31.66 23.97
N HIS A 8 -34.30 -31.52 23.11
CA HIS A 8 -35.22 -30.38 23.07
C HIS A 8 -36.18 -30.39 24.27
N VAL A 9 -36.43 -29.22 24.89
CA VAL A 9 -37.72 -28.84 25.51
C VAL A 9 -37.92 -27.32 25.39
N ALA A 10 -39.17 -26.93 25.14
CA ALA A 10 -39.71 -25.61 24.82
C ALA A 10 -40.27 -24.82 26.03
N GLY A 11 -40.61 -23.55 25.79
CA GLY A 11 -41.47 -22.66 26.60
C GLY A 11 -40.90 -21.24 26.62
N LEU A 12 -41.59 -20.13 26.29
CA LEU A 12 -43.01 -19.80 26.28
C LEU A 12 -43.26 -18.64 25.29
N GLU A 13 -44.30 -18.75 24.47
CA GLU A 13 -44.97 -17.63 23.79
C GLU A 13 -46.27 -17.25 24.52
N GLY A 14 -46.61 -15.96 24.53
CA GLY A 14 -47.89 -15.35 24.91
C GLY A 14 -47.64 -13.84 25.00
N CYS A 15 -48.29 -12.94 24.25
CA CYS A 15 -49.69 -12.83 23.90
C CYS A 15 -49.88 -12.03 22.60
N TRP A 16 -51.12 -12.05 22.10
CA TRP A 16 -51.78 -11.19 21.10
C TRP A 16 -52.09 -11.83 19.75
N ALA A 17 -53.21 -12.56 19.74
CA ALA A 17 -54.05 -12.75 18.57
C ALA A 17 -55.51 -12.54 18.96
N VAL A 18 -56.21 -11.56 18.36
CA VAL A 18 -57.67 -11.61 18.16
C VAL A 18 -58.05 -10.79 16.92
N LEU A 19 -58.50 -11.46 15.85
CA LEU A 19 -59.79 -11.27 15.16
C LEU A 19 -59.74 -11.82 13.71
N LYS A 20 -60.35 -12.99 13.53
CA LYS A 20 -60.80 -13.53 12.23
C LYS A 20 -62.29 -13.24 12.03
N ARG A 21 -62.68 -12.79 10.83
CA ARG A 21 -63.95 -13.09 10.09
C ARG A 21 -63.67 -12.70 8.62
N GLY A 22 -63.92 -13.40 7.52
CA GLY A 22 -64.60 -14.64 7.15
C GLY A 22 -65.36 -14.39 5.84
N HIS A 23 -65.16 -15.14 4.74
CA HIS A 23 -66.18 -15.60 3.76
C HIS A 23 -65.61 -16.26 2.45
N ARG A 24 -65.96 -17.55 2.31
CA ARG A 24 -66.23 -18.51 1.19
C ARG A 24 -66.06 -18.21 -0.33
N ARG A 25 -65.80 -19.34 -1.05
CA ARG A 25 -65.98 -19.74 -2.50
C ARG A 25 -64.88 -19.24 -3.45
N GLY A 26 -64.31 -19.95 -4.42
CA GLY A 26 -64.46 -21.24 -5.14
C GLY A 26 -63.59 -21.12 -6.43
N PRO A 27 -63.21 -22.19 -7.16
CA PRO A 27 -62.16 -22.11 -8.18
C PRO A 27 -62.71 -21.70 -9.56
N CYS A 28 -62.03 -20.79 -10.25
CA CYS A 28 -62.30 -20.52 -11.67
C CYS A 28 -60.99 -20.23 -12.41
N ASP A 29 -60.69 -21.13 -13.36
CA ASP A 29 -59.69 -21.00 -14.42
C ASP A 29 -59.90 -19.71 -15.22
N LEU A 30 -58.85 -18.93 -15.47
CA LEU A 30 -58.80 -17.94 -16.55
C LEU A 30 -57.35 -17.56 -16.90
N ARG A 31 -56.87 -18.21 -17.97
CA ARG A 31 -56.02 -17.70 -19.07
C ARG A 31 -54.93 -16.65 -18.75
N ARG A 32 -53.69 -17.04 -19.04
CA ARG A 32 -52.51 -16.19 -19.26
C ARG A 32 -52.85 -14.94 -20.08
N PHE A 33 -52.79 -13.78 -19.43
CA PHE A 33 -52.43 -12.53 -20.06
C PHE A 33 -51.08 -12.10 -19.47
N HIS A 34 -50.05 -12.05 -20.31
CA HIS A 34 -48.84 -11.28 -20.03
C HIS A 34 -49.22 -9.80 -20.06
N ALA A 35 -49.67 -9.27 -18.92
CA ALA A 35 -49.72 -7.84 -18.68
C ALA A 35 -48.34 -7.39 -18.18
N SER A 36 -47.77 -6.40 -18.85
CA SER A 36 -46.63 -5.63 -18.35
C SER A 36 -46.96 -5.13 -16.95
N ALA A 37 -46.34 -5.74 -15.93
CA ALA A 37 -46.38 -5.19 -14.60
C ALA A 37 -45.55 -3.90 -14.62
N SER A 38 -46.22 -2.76 -14.80
CA SER A 38 -45.68 -1.46 -14.43
C SER A 38 -45.13 -1.59 -13.02
N ALA A 39 -43.83 -1.29 -12.87
CA ALA A 39 -43.17 -1.24 -11.58
C ALA A 39 -44.03 -0.39 -10.62
N GLY A 40 -44.66 -1.06 -9.66
CA GLY A 40 -45.30 -0.35 -8.55
C GLY A 40 -44.21 0.41 -7.83
N SER A 41 -44.24 1.74 -7.92
CA SER A 41 -43.39 2.59 -7.12
C SER A 41 -43.70 2.31 -5.66
N SER A 42 -42.71 1.82 -4.93
CA SER A 42 -42.75 1.85 -3.47
C SER A 42 -43.02 3.29 -3.04
N LEU A 43 -43.97 3.50 -2.10
CA LEU A 43 -44.27 4.82 -1.53
C LEU A 43 -43.02 5.48 -0.89
N ILE A 44 -42.01 4.67 -0.56
CA ILE A 44 -40.69 5.09 -0.11
C ILE A 44 -39.68 4.67 -1.20
N PRO A 45 -38.96 5.60 -1.85
CA PRO A 45 -37.96 5.23 -2.86
C PRO A 45 -36.91 4.28 -2.27
N GLN A 46 -36.30 3.48 -3.15
CA GLN A 46 -35.19 2.60 -2.77
C GLN A 46 -34.03 3.44 -2.20
N ALA A 47 -33.27 2.88 -1.26
CA ALA A 47 -32.07 3.52 -0.70
C ALA A 47 -31.06 3.89 -1.80
N ASP A 48 -30.16 4.83 -1.50
CA ASP A 48 -29.13 5.36 -2.42
C ASP A 48 -28.40 4.22 -3.16
N ASP A 49 -28.23 4.39 -4.47
CA ASP A 49 -27.56 3.44 -5.36
C ASP A 49 -26.13 3.90 -5.59
N PHE A 50 -25.19 3.26 -4.90
CA PHE A 50 -23.77 3.60 -4.98
C PHE A 50 -23.22 3.50 -6.41
N ALA A 51 -23.81 2.67 -7.28
CA ALA A 51 -23.39 2.60 -8.68
C ALA A 51 -23.56 3.96 -9.39
N GLU A 52 -24.57 4.76 -9.03
CA GLU A 52 -24.76 6.11 -9.57
C GLU A 52 -23.71 7.12 -9.04
N ARG A 53 -23.01 6.82 -7.94
CA ARG A 53 -21.88 7.62 -7.44
C ARG A 53 -20.56 7.16 -8.05
N HIS A 54 -20.41 5.85 -8.21
CA HIS A 54 -19.19 5.21 -8.70
C HIS A 54 -19.00 5.35 -10.21
N ILE A 55 -20.09 5.29 -10.98
CA ILE A 55 -20.08 5.36 -12.45
C ILE A 55 -20.30 6.82 -12.87
N GLY A 56 -19.31 7.38 -13.58
CA GLY A 56 -19.30 8.79 -13.97
C GLY A 56 -20.38 9.14 -15.01
N PRO A 57 -20.42 8.48 -16.18
CA PRO A 57 -21.35 8.81 -17.25
C PRO A 57 -22.80 8.54 -16.84
N ARG A 58 -23.61 9.61 -16.84
CA ARG A 58 -25.04 9.50 -16.58
C ARG A 58 -25.74 8.79 -17.74
N ARG A 59 -26.93 8.23 -17.50
CA ARG A 59 -27.69 7.49 -18.55
C ARG A 59 -27.79 8.25 -19.87
N HIS A 60 -28.08 9.54 -19.83
CA HIS A 60 -28.19 10.37 -21.03
C HIS A 60 -26.84 10.57 -21.75
N ASP A 61 -25.72 10.49 -21.04
CA ASP A 61 -24.38 10.52 -21.65
C ASP A 61 -24.03 9.15 -22.24
N GLN A 62 -24.35 8.07 -21.54
CA GLN A 62 -24.19 6.70 -22.04
C GLN A 62 -24.96 6.51 -23.36
N GLU A 63 -26.21 6.97 -23.43
CA GLU A 63 -27.03 6.95 -24.66
C GLU A 63 -26.38 7.71 -25.83
N LYS A 64 -25.81 8.89 -25.57
CA LYS A 64 -25.10 9.67 -26.60
C LYS A 64 -23.83 8.95 -27.08
N MET A 65 -23.07 8.37 -26.15
CA MET A 65 -21.83 7.64 -26.45
C MET A 65 -22.14 6.36 -27.25
N LEU A 66 -23.15 5.60 -26.84
CA LEU A 66 -23.64 4.42 -27.57
C LEU A 66 -24.12 4.79 -28.98
N SER A 67 -24.90 5.86 -29.12
CA SER A 67 -25.37 6.37 -30.41
C SER A 67 -24.21 6.73 -31.33
N MET A 68 -23.16 7.38 -30.81
CA MET A 68 -21.93 7.67 -31.57
C MET A 68 -21.21 6.40 -32.04
N LEU A 69 -21.24 5.34 -31.24
CA LEU A 69 -20.64 4.04 -31.58
C LEU A 69 -21.56 3.16 -32.46
N GLY A 70 -22.82 3.56 -32.67
CA GLY A 70 -23.79 2.80 -33.45
C GLY A 70 -24.51 1.68 -32.68
N PHE A 71 -24.48 1.70 -31.34
CA PHE A 71 -25.15 0.72 -30.47
C PHE A 71 -26.39 1.32 -29.80
N LYS A 72 -27.38 0.49 -29.49
CA LYS A 72 -28.63 0.91 -28.83
C LYS A 72 -28.61 0.71 -27.31
N SER A 73 -27.70 -0.11 -26.80
CA SER A 73 -27.60 -0.44 -25.37
C SER A 73 -26.20 -0.89 -24.98
N LEU A 74 -25.90 -0.82 -23.67
CA LEU A 74 -24.68 -1.38 -23.09
C LEU A 74 -24.54 -2.90 -23.35
N ASP A 75 -25.66 -3.62 -23.31
CA ASP A 75 -25.67 -5.06 -23.62
C ASP A 75 -25.25 -5.31 -25.06
N GLU A 76 -25.81 -4.59 -26.03
CA GLU A 76 -25.43 -4.74 -27.45
C GLU A 76 -23.94 -4.45 -27.69
N LEU A 77 -23.40 -3.39 -27.06
CA LEU A 77 -21.97 -3.06 -27.15
C LEU A 77 -21.10 -4.17 -26.54
N THR A 78 -21.43 -4.62 -25.33
CA THR A 78 -20.60 -5.62 -24.64
C THR A 78 -20.74 -7.01 -25.24
N ASP A 79 -21.90 -7.32 -25.81
CA ASP A 79 -22.11 -8.52 -26.62
C ASP A 79 -21.35 -8.47 -27.95
N ALA A 80 -21.05 -7.29 -28.48
CA ALA A 80 -20.15 -7.18 -29.63
C ALA A 80 -18.67 -7.23 -29.20
N ALA A 81 -18.32 -6.72 -28.02
CA ALA A 81 -16.92 -6.64 -27.58
C ALA A 81 -16.36 -7.95 -27.02
N VAL A 82 -17.14 -8.71 -26.25
CA VAL A 82 -16.67 -9.90 -25.51
C VAL A 82 -17.09 -11.18 -26.23
N PRO A 83 -16.20 -12.13 -26.56
CA PRO A 83 -16.58 -13.38 -27.22
C PRO A 83 -17.67 -14.17 -26.47
N GLU A 84 -18.69 -14.65 -27.19
CA GLU A 84 -19.87 -15.32 -26.59
C GLU A 84 -19.50 -16.54 -25.75
N ASN A 85 -18.54 -17.34 -26.23
CA ASN A 85 -18.14 -18.61 -25.63
C ASN A 85 -17.45 -18.50 -24.25
N ILE A 86 -17.11 -17.28 -23.81
CA ILE A 86 -16.49 -17.03 -22.49
C ILE A 86 -17.38 -16.20 -21.55
N ARG A 87 -18.60 -15.84 -21.98
CA ARG A 87 -19.54 -15.09 -21.13
C ARG A 87 -20.16 -15.99 -20.07
N LEU A 88 -20.52 -15.40 -18.92
CA LEU A 88 -21.02 -16.15 -17.77
C LEU A 88 -22.41 -16.80 -18.00
N GLY A 89 -23.23 -16.26 -18.90
CA GLY A 89 -24.57 -16.79 -19.23
C GLY A 89 -25.60 -16.72 -18.09
N ARG A 90 -25.25 -16.10 -16.96
CA ARG A 90 -26.08 -15.85 -15.78
C ARG A 90 -25.58 -14.63 -15.02
N ASP A 91 -26.39 -14.12 -14.10
CA ASP A 91 -25.95 -13.08 -13.18
C ASP A 91 -24.94 -13.62 -12.14
N LEU A 92 -24.14 -12.71 -11.60
CA LEU A 92 -23.23 -13.00 -10.48
C LEU A 92 -24.04 -13.40 -9.24
N GLU A 93 -23.62 -14.48 -8.59
CA GLU A 93 -24.20 -14.94 -7.32
C GLU A 93 -23.55 -14.19 -6.15
N VAL A 94 -23.94 -12.93 -5.98
CA VAL A 94 -23.51 -12.07 -4.87
C VAL A 94 -24.73 -11.45 -4.17
N ASP A 95 -24.55 -11.04 -2.92
CA ASP A 95 -25.60 -10.38 -2.14
C ASP A 95 -26.20 -9.17 -2.88
N ARG A 96 -27.47 -8.86 -2.59
CA ARG A 96 -28.09 -7.63 -3.07
C ARG A 96 -27.29 -6.40 -2.60
N PRO A 97 -27.25 -5.33 -3.42
CA PRO A 97 -26.53 -4.12 -3.06
C PRO A 97 -27.08 -3.51 -1.77
N LEU A 98 -26.18 -2.95 -0.99
CA LEU A 98 -26.47 -2.18 0.22
C LEU A 98 -26.18 -0.70 -0.06
N GLY A 99 -27.03 0.20 0.42
CA GLY A 99 -26.72 1.63 0.40
C GLY A 99 -25.51 1.95 1.29
N GLU A 100 -24.81 3.05 1.01
CA GLU A 100 -23.56 3.42 1.70
C GLU A 100 -23.67 3.37 3.23
N HIS A 101 -24.72 3.98 3.79
CA HIS A 101 -24.94 3.98 5.24
C HIS A 101 -25.10 2.57 5.82
N ALA A 102 -25.81 1.67 5.12
CA ALA A 102 -25.99 0.30 5.57
C ALA A 102 -24.68 -0.50 5.52
N VAL A 103 -23.78 -0.20 4.58
CA VAL A 103 -22.44 -0.78 4.53
C VAL A 103 -21.58 -0.29 5.69
N ILE A 104 -21.63 1.00 6.02
CA ILE A 104 -20.94 1.58 7.19
C ILE A 104 -21.39 0.91 8.49
N GLU A 105 -22.70 0.77 8.71
CA GLU A 105 -23.22 0.11 9.91
C GLU A 105 -22.84 -1.37 9.94
N ARG A 106 -22.88 -2.06 8.79
CA ARG A 106 -22.50 -3.47 8.69
C ARG A 106 -21.01 -3.69 8.94
N ILE A 107 -20.13 -2.86 8.39
CA ILE A 107 -18.68 -3.01 8.58
C ILE A 107 -18.27 -2.62 9.99
N ARG A 108 -18.92 -1.61 10.60
CA ARG A 108 -18.74 -1.29 12.02
C ARG A 108 -19.10 -2.49 12.89
N TYR A 109 -20.29 -3.06 12.70
CA TYR A 109 -20.73 -4.27 13.42
C TYR A 109 -19.79 -5.46 13.22
N ILE A 110 -19.23 -5.67 12.02
CA ILE A 110 -18.23 -6.71 11.77
C ILE A 110 -16.94 -6.41 12.53
N SER A 111 -16.47 -5.16 12.46
CA SER A 111 -15.22 -4.74 13.09
C SER A 111 -15.27 -4.87 14.62
N GLU A 112 -16.40 -4.51 15.25
CA GLU A 112 -16.60 -4.59 16.71
C GLU A 112 -16.64 -6.02 17.26
N LYS A 113 -16.66 -7.04 16.39
CA LYS A 113 -16.43 -8.44 16.81
C LYS A 113 -14.97 -8.73 17.09
N ASN A 114 -14.07 -7.92 16.54
CA ASN A 114 -12.68 -7.99 16.90
C ASN A 114 -12.50 -7.36 18.28
N GLU A 115 -11.71 -8.01 19.12
CA GLU A 115 -11.32 -7.47 20.41
C GLU A 115 -9.95 -6.81 20.27
N ILE A 116 -9.76 -5.61 20.81
CA ILE A 116 -8.47 -4.92 20.80
C ILE A 116 -7.76 -5.23 22.11
N TRP A 117 -6.67 -6.00 22.06
CA TRP A 117 -5.88 -6.41 23.23
C TRP A 117 -4.49 -5.82 23.14
N ARG A 118 -3.89 -5.46 24.28
CA ARG A 118 -2.48 -5.06 24.35
C ARG A 118 -1.61 -6.26 23.98
N SER A 119 -0.88 -6.17 22.88
CA SER A 119 -0.22 -7.33 22.29
C SER A 119 1.29 -7.17 22.28
N TYR A 120 1.95 -7.85 23.23
CA TYR A 120 3.41 -7.86 23.40
C TYR A 120 4.02 -9.13 22.80
N ILE A 121 3.50 -9.57 21.65
CA ILE A 121 3.98 -10.77 20.95
C ILE A 121 5.30 -10.48 20.22
N GLY A 122 5.46 -9.29 19.66
CA GLY A 122 6.61 -8.89 18.85
C GLY A 122 6.60 -9.58 17.50
N MET A 123 7.64 -10.35 17.19
CA MET A 123 7.74 -11.11 15.93
C MET A 123 7.64 -10.21 14.68
N GLY A 124 8.21 -9.01 14.74
CA GLY A 124 8.25 -8.05 13.63
C GLY A 124 7.09 -7.06 13.60
N TYR A 125 6.10 -7.20 14.49
CA TYR A 125 4.97 -6.28 14.62
C TYR A 125 4.90 -5.73 16.05
N HIS A 126 5.05 -4.42 16.18
CA HIS A 126 5.04 -3.71 17.46
C HIS A 126 4.05 -2.56 17.35
N ASN A 127 3.23 -2.32 18.38
CA ASN A 127 2.27 -1.24 18.29
C ASN A 127 3.00 0.12 18.36
N CYS A 128 2.43 1.15 17.73
CA CYS A 128 3.00 2.49 17.74
C CYS A 128 1.92 3.56 17.80
N ARG A 129 2.30 4.76 18.24
CA ARG A 129 1.38 5.89 18.34
C ARG A 129 1.41 6.66 17.02
N VAL A 130 0.65 6.18 16.03
CA VAL A 130 0.53 6.86 14.73
C VAL A 130 0.08 8.32 14.95
N PRO A 131 0.88 9.33 14.56
CA PRO A 131 0.50 10.72 14.74
C PRO A 131 -0.79 11.02 13.97
N HIS A 132 -1.82 11.50 14.67
CA HIS A 132 -3.13 11.77 14.07
C HIS A 132 -3.06 12.79 12.91
N SER A 133 -2.11 13.72 12.97
CA SER A 133 -1.85 14.67 11.89
C SER A 133 -1.40 13.96 10.60
N ILE A 134 -0.59 12.90 10.70
CA ILE A 134 -0.15 12.09 9.56
C ILE A 134 -1.29 11.20 9.06
N LEU A 135 -1.99 10.52 9.98
CA LEU A 135 -3.14 9.68 9.63
C LEU A 135 -4.19 10.47 8.82
N ARG A 136 -4.60 11.63 9.35
CA ARG A 136 -5.62 12.47 8.73
C ARG A 136 -5.17 13.11 7.41
N ASN A 137 -3.96 13.67 7.36
CA ASN A 137 -3.52 14.49 6.23
C ASN A 137 -2.76 13.72 5.14
N ILE A 138 -2.44 12.45 5.36
CA ILE A 138 -1.84 11.55 4.35
C ILE A 138 -2.75 10.34 4.09
N PHE A 139 -2.97 9.48 5.09
CA PHE A 139 -3.67 8.22 4.87
C PHE A 139 -5.16 8.41 4.52
N GLU A 140 -5.83 9.35 5.18
CA GLU A 140 -7.23 9.69 4.92
C GLU A 140 -7.41 10.81 3.89
N ASN A 141 -6.32 11.25 3.24
CA ASN A 141 -6.34 12.35 2.29
C ASN A 141 -6.27 11.82 0.85
N PRO A 142 -7.32 11.98 0.02
CA PRO A 142 -7.32 11.52 -1.37
C PRO A 142 -6.24 12.20 -2.23
N GLY A 143 -5.74 13.37 -1.82
CA GLY A 143 -4.60 14.02 -2.46
C GLY A 143 -3.27 13.25 -2.33
N TRP A 144 -3.20 12.27 -1.43
CA TRP A 144 -2.05 11.38 -1.22
C TRP A 144 -2.30 9.92 -1.61
N THR A 145 -3.57 9.48 -1.65
CA THR A 145 -3.92 8.06 -1.81
C THR A 145 -4.47 7.69 -3.17
N THR A 146 -4.76 8.66 -4.06
CA THR A 146 -5.38 8.39 -5.36
C THR A 146 -4.42 8.47 -6.53
N GLN A 147 -3.23 9.03 -6.36
CA GLN A 147 -2.15 8.94 -7.35
C GLN A 147 -1.46 7.58 -7.32
N TYR A 148 -0.80 7.24 -8.43
CA TYR A 148 -0.06 5.98 -8.57
C TYR A 148 1.46 6.21 -8.63
N THR A 149 2.21 5.21 -9.11
CA THR A 149 3.65 5.29 -9.30
C THR A 149 4.05 6.59 -10.02
N PRO A 150 5.10 7.30 -9.57
CA PRO A 150 5.49 8.61 -10.11
C PRO A 150 6.17 8.52 -11.49
N TYR A 151 5.48 7.95 -12.49
CA TYR A 151 5.97 7.84 -13.88
C TYR A 151 6.13 9.20 -14.57
N GLN A 152 5.35 10.21 -14.15
CA GLN A 152 5.44 11.58 -14.63
C GLN A 152 6.03 12.47 -13.52
N PRO A 153 7.37 12.55 -13.41
CA PRO A 153 8.04 13.14 -12.25
C PRO A 153 7.75 14.63 -12.05
N GLU A 154 7.50 15.40 -13.12
CA GLU A 154 7.28 16.86 -13.04
C GLU A 154 6.00 17.24 -12.29
N VAL A 155 5.09 16.27 -12.16
CA VAL A 155 3.77 16.35 -11.51
C VAL A 155 3.65 15.33 -10.37
N ALA A 156 4.80 14.93 -9.83
CA ALA A 156 4.94 13.93 -8.78
C ALA A 156 6.09 14.25 -7.79
N GLN A 157 6.58 15.50 -7.80
CA GLN A 157 7.74 15.89 -6.98
C GLN A 157 7.48 15.75 -5.48
N GLY A 158 6.23 15.89 -5.02
CA GLY A 158 5.86 15.77 -3.63
C GLY A 158 6.12 14.38 -3.08
N ARG A 159 5.52 13.34 -3.68
CA ARG A 159 5.76 11.96 -3.25
C ARG A 159 7.18 11.47 -3.56
N LEU A 160 7.82 11.97 -4.62
CA LEU A 160 9.23 11.66 -4.89
C LEU A 160 10.15 12.20 -3.78
N GLU A 161 9.94 13.44 -3.33
CA GLU A 161 10.67 14.03 -2.20
C GLU A 161 10.42 13.24 -0.91
N SER A 162 9.16 12.88 -0.62
CA SER A 162 8.83 12.07 0.56
C SER A 162 9.46 10.66 0.52
N LEU A 163 9.54 10.02 -0.65
CA LEU A 163 10.23 8.74 -0.81
C LEU A 163 11.76 8.90 -0.66
N LEU A 164 12.32 10.02 -1.09
CA LEU A 164 13.75 10.34 -0.87
C LEU A 164 14.03 10.56 0.62
N ASN A 165 13.11 11.20 1.36
CA ASN A 165 13.18 11.29 2.82
C ASN A 165 13.16 9.90 3.45
N TYR A 166 12.31 8.98 2.97
CA TYR A 166 12.31 7.59 3.43
C TYR A 166 13.64 6.88 3.14
N GLN A 167 14.21 7.03 1.94
CA GLN A 167 15.50 6.43 1.61
C GLN A 167 16.63 6.97 2.49
N THR A 168 16.61 8.27 2.78
CA THR A 168 17.58 8.92 3.68
C THR A 168 17.41 8.43 5.12
N LEU A 169 16.17 8.30 5.60
CA LEU A 169 15.87 7.71 6.90
C LEU A 169 16.46 6.31 7.04
N ILE A 170 16.24 5.43 6.05
CA ILE A 170 16.75 4.06 6.10
C ILE A 170 18.29 4.04 6.00
N THR A 171 18.87 4.86 5.12
CA THR A 171 20.34 4.98 4.96
C THR A 171 20.99 5.42 6.29
N ASP A 172 20.48 6.48 6.90
CA ASP A 172 21.00 7.00 8.17
C ASP A 172 20.83 6.01 9.32
N LEU A 173 19.67 5.34 9.43
CA LEU A 173 19.43 4.41 10.52
C LEU A 173 20.27 3.13 10.40
N THR A 174 20.41 2.59 9.19
CA THR A 174 21.14 1.34 8.93
C THR A 174 22.65 1.53 8.75
N GLY A 175 23.10 2.74 8.41
CA GLY A 175 24.49 3.01 8.03
C GLY A 175 24.89 2.43 6.67
N LEU A 176 23.92 1.96 5.87
CA LEU A 176 24.14 1.44 4.51
C LEU A 176 24.08 2.57 3.47
N PRO A 177 24.79 2.47 2.34
CA PRO A 177 24.95 3.60 1.42
C PRO A 177 23.72 3.92 0.57
N VAL A 178 22.80 2.96 0.35
CA VAL A 178 21.63 3.13 -0.52
C VAL A 178 20.46 2.31 0.03
N ALA A 179 19.28 2.91 0.02
CA ALA A 179 18.00 2.25 0.27
C ALA A 179 17.08 2.40 -0.95
N ASN A 180 16.14 1.48 -1.13
CA ASN A 180 15.11 1.60 -2.16
C ASN A 180 13.85 2.31 -1.62
N ALA A 181 12.89 2.57 -2.51
CA ALA A 181 11.60 3.19 -2.17
C ALA A 181 10.55 2.15 -1.70
N SER A 182 10.94 1.30 -0.73
CA SER A 182 10.19 0.19 -0.10
C SER A 182 10.16 -1.17 -0.83
N LEU A 183 9.85 -2.22 -0.05
CA LEU A 183 9.46 -3.56 -0.50
C LEU A 183 8.12 -3.93 0.17
N LEU A 184 7.63 -5.17 -0.03
CA LEU A 184 6.30 -5.58 0.42
C LEU A 184 6.21 -5.82 1.93
N ASP A 185 7.14 -6.62 2.47
CA ASP A 185 7.24 -6.96 3.89
C ASP A 185 8.65 -7.48 4.24
N GLU A 186 8.93 -7.73 5.52
CA GLU A 186 10.26 -8.17 5.99
C GLU A 186 10.70 -9.51 5.38
N GLY A 187 9.79 -10.48 5.31
CA GLY A 187 10.08 -11.82 4.78
C GLY A 187 10.46 -11.79 3.30
N THR A 188 9.69 -11.04 2.50
CA THR A 188 9.97 -10.84 1.08
C THR A 188 11.22 -10.00 0.85
N ALA A 189 11.49 -8.98 1.67
CA ALA A 189 12.73 -8.21 1.62
C ALA A 189 13.96 -9.07 1.90
N THR A 190 13.88 -9.96 2.90
CA THR A 190 14.94 -10.91 3.21
C THR A 190 15.17 -11.89 2.05
N ALA A 191 14.10 -12.38 1.42
CA ALA A 191 14.21 -13.24 0.25
C ALA A 191 14.79 -12.51 -0.98
N GLU A 192 14.49 -11.22 -1.15
CA GLU A 192 15.14 -10.38 -2.18
C GLU A 192 16.63 -10.18 -1.89
N ALA A 193 17.05 -10.04 -0.63
CA ALA A 193 18.46 -9.97 -0.25
C ALA A 193 19.20 -11.28 -0.60
N VAL A 194 18.59 -12.43 -0.35
CA VAL A 194 19.12 -13.74 -0.78
C VAL A 194 19.20 -13.84 -2.30
N ALA A 195 18.17 -13.41 -3.02
CA ALA A 195 18.17 -13.39 -4.48
C ALA A 195 19.23 -12.43 -5.04
N LEU A 196 19.47 -11.29 -4.38
CA LEU A 196 20.52 -10.33 -4.73
C LEU A 196 21.90 -10.96 -4.56
N ALA A 197 22.17 -11.60 -3.42
CA ALA A 197 23.41 -12.32 -3.18
C ALA A 197 23.63 -13.42 -4.23
N PHE A 198 22.59 -14.20 -4.53
CA PHE A 198 22.64 -15.22 -5.59
C PHE A 198 22.93 -14.62 -6.96
N ARG A 199 22.32 -13.48 -7.31
CA ARG A 199 22.63 -12.77 -8.57
C ARG A 199 24.11 -12.37 -8.63
N GLN A 200 24.67 -11.92 -7.51
CA GLN A 200 26.04 -11.43 -7.43
C GLN A 200 27.10 -12.53 -7.49
N ASN A 201 26.92 -13.63 -6.75
CA ASN A 201 27.96 -14.63 -6.55
C ASN A 201 27.64 -16.04 -7.13
N LYS A 202 26.39 -16.30 -7.50
CA LYS A 202 25.90 -17.58 -8.10
C LYS A 202 26.11 -18.84 -7.26
N ARG A 203 26.54 -18.71 -6.01
CA ARG A 203 26.67 -19.82 -5.06
C ARG A 203 25.29 -20.29 -4.63
N ARG A 204 25.18 -21.50 -4.06
CA ARG A 204 23.86 -22.13 -3.82
C ARG A 204 23.49 -22.34 -2.36
N LYS A 205 24.44 -22.27 -1.42
CA LYS A 205 24.17 -22.49 0.00
C LYS A 205 23.77 -21.20 0.70
N VAL A 206 22.57 -21.14 1.23
CA VAL A 206 22.05 -20.02 2.00
C VAL A 206 21.98 -20.44 3.46
N TYR A 207 22.72 -19.74 4.32
CA TYR A 207 22.71 -19.98 5.75
C TYR A 207 21.76 -18.98 6.41
N LEU A 208 20.76 -19.49 7.14
CA LEU A 208 19.80 -18.68 7.89
C LEU A 208 20.00 -18.95 9.38
N SER A 209 20.07 -17.89 10.18
CA SER A 209 20.01 -18.02 11.62
C SER A 209 18.67 -18.61 12.05
N GLU A 210 18.69 -19.60 12.94
CA GLU A 210 17.46 -20.10 13.56
C GLU A 210 16.74 -19.03 14.41
N LYS A 211 17.43 -17.94 14.74
CA LYS A 211 16.91 -16.80 15.49
C LYS A 211 16.29 -15.71 14.61
N LEU A 212 16.11 -15.96 13.31
CA LEU A 212 15.24 -15.13 12.47
C LEU A 212 13.77 -15.31 12.90
N HIS A 213 12.93 -14.33 12.59
CA HIS A 213 11.49 -14.51 12.72
C HIS A 213 10.99 -15.74 11.93
N PRO A 214 10.09 -16.56 12.50
CA PRO A 214 9.63 -17.79 11.84
C PRO A 214 9.06 -17.55 10.44
N GLN A 215 8.26 -16.49 10.27
CA GLN A 215 7.71 -16.12 8.96
C GLN A 215 8.78 -15.75 7.94
N THR A 216 9.82 -15.05 8.38
CA THR A 216 10.95 -14.64 7.54
C THR A 216 11.69 -15.88 7.04
N LEU A 217 11.96 -16.85 7.92
CA LEU A 217 12.53 -18.16 7.52
C LEU A 217 11.69 -18.84 6.45
N ALA A 218 10.38 -18.94 6.66
CA ALA A 218 9.52 -19.69 5.75
C ALA A 218 9.32 -19.01 4.38
N VAL A 219 9.29 -17.68 4.33
CA VAL A 219 9.26 -16.94 3.05
C VAL A 219 10.56 -17.17 2.29
N VAL A 220 11.71 -17.08 2.95
CA VAL A 220 13.01 -17.32 2.32
C VAL A 220 13.13 -18.75 1.83
N GLN A 221 12.75 -19.75 2.64
CA GLN A 221 12.71 -21.16 2.23
C GLN A 221 11.83 -21.36 0.99
N THR A 222 10.64 -20.75 0.97
CA THR A 222 9.71 -20.86 -0.16
C THR A 222 10.30 -20.26 -1.44
N ARG A 223 10.92 -19.07 -1.36
CA ARG A 223 11.55 -18.41 -2.51
C ARG A 223 12.86 -19.07 -2.96
N ALA A 224 13.54 -19.79 -2.07
CA ALA A 224 14.76 -20.54 -2.39
C ALA A 224 14.50 -21.76 -3.30
N ILE A 225 13.34 -22.43 -3.16
CA ILE A 225 12.96 -23.62 -3.92
C ILE A 225 13.05 -23.42 -5.44
N PRO A 226 12.35 -22.44 -6.07
CA PRO A 226 12.40 -22.26 -7.52
C PRO A 226 13.77 -21.78 -8.03
N LEU A 227 14.64 -21.26 -7.16
CA LEU A 227 16.00 -20.85 -7.49
C LEU A 227 17.01 -22.01 -7.37
N GLY A 228 16.59 -23.16 -6.81
CA GLY A 228 17.46 -24.30 -6.53
C GLY A 228 18.57 -23.95 -5.53
N LEU A 229 18.24 -23.15 -4.52
CA LEU A 229 19.12 -22.79 -3.41
C LEU A 229 18.95 -23.79 -2.26
N GLU A 230 20.07 -24.24 -1.70
CA GLU A 230 20.11 -25.09 -0.51
C GLU A 230 20.05 -24.19 0.73
N VAL A 231 19.00 -24.32 1.53
CA VAL A 231 18.81 -23.51 2.75
C VAL A 231 19.22 -24.34 3.97
N LEU A 232 20.19 -23.82 4.72
CA LEU A 232 20.73 -24.40 5.94
C LEU A 232 20.34 -23.50 7.12
N ILE A 233 19.59 -24.02 8.08
CA ILE A 233 19.12 -23.27 9.26
C ILE A 233 19.90 -23.75 10.49
N GLY A 234 20.45 -22.84 11.27
CA GLY A 234 21.14 -23.18 12.51
C GLY A 234 21.91 -22.02 13.13
N ASN A 235 22.86 -22.33 14.02
CA ASN A 235 23.75 -21.36 14.63
C ASN A 235 24.76 -20.84 13.59
N ILE A 236 24.66 -19.56 13.25
CA ILE A 236 25.52 -18.96 12.23
C ILE A 236 26.98 -18.78 12.67
N ALA A 237 27.25 -18.79 13.98
CA ALA A 237 28.61 -18.69 14.51
C ALA A 237 29.46 -19.94 14.22
N GLU A 238 28.80 -21.08 13.95
CA GLU A 238 29.45 -22.36 13.69
C GLU A 238 29.65 -22.63 12.19
N ILE A 239 29.32 -21.67 11.31
CA ILE A 239 29.43 -21.84 9.87
C ILE A 239 30.90 -21.88 9.44
N ASP A 240 31.28 -22.94 8.72
CA ASP A 240 32.56 -23.03 8.03
C ASP A 240 32.50 -22.35 6.66
N PHE A 241 33.06 -21.14 6.56
CA PHE A 241 33.16 -20.40 5.31
C PHE A 241 34.35 -20.81 4.43
N SER A 242 35.24 -21.71 4.88
CA SER A 242 36.48 -22.06 4.17
C SER A 242 36.24 -22.69 2.79
N ASN A 243 35.09 -23.34 2.60
CA ASN A 243 34.68 -23.96 1.34
C ASN A 243 34.27 -22.94 0.25
N ARG A 244 34.09 -21.66 0.61
CA ARG A 244 33.76 -20.55 -0.30
C ARG A 244 32.52 -20.81 -1.18
N ASP A 245 31.55 -21.56 -0.66
CA ASP A 245 30.31 -21.96 -1.33
C ASP A 245 29.04 -21.31 -0.72
N ALA A 246 29.22 -20.48 0.31
CA ALA A 246 28.15 -19.69 0.93
C ALA A 246 27.66 -18.57 0.00
N CYS A 247 26.40 -18.66 -0.44
CA CYS A 247 25.68 -17.64 -1.19
C CYS A 247 25.32 -16.44 -0.33
N ALA A 248 24.68 -16.68 0.80
CA ALA A 248 24.21 -15.66 1.71
C ALA A 248 24.22 -16.20 3.14
N VAL A 249 24.44 -15.31 4.11
CA VAL A 249 24.25 -15.55 5.53
C VAL A 249 23.25 -14.51 6.00
N VAL A 250 22.18 -14.95 6.64
CA VAL A 250 21.10 -14.07 7.08
C VAL A 250 20.91 -14.22 8.58
N PHE A 251 20.93 -13.10 9.27
CA PHE A 251 20.72 -12.99 10.70
C PHE A 251 19.87 -11.76 11.01
N GLN A 252 19.32 -11.71 12.23
CA GLN A 252 18.42 -10.65 12.69
C GLN A 252 19.03 -9.97 13.91
N TYR A 253 18.84 -8.65 14.02
CA TYR A 253 19.40 -7.82 15.07
C TYR A 253 18.42 -6.70 15.48
N PRO A 254 17.89 -6.69 16.72
CA PRO A 254 17.89 -7.80 17.69
C PRO A 254 17.23 -9.05 17.11
N ASP A 255 17.61 -10.22 17.63
CA ASP A 255 17.07 -11.48 17.12
C ASP A 255 15.60 -11.71 17.50
N THR A 256 14.98 -12.78 17.01
CA THR A 256 13.57 -13.05 17.30
C THR A 256 13.29 -13.26 18.78
N GLU A 257 14.26 -13.66 19.59
CA GLU A 257 14.10 -13.85 21.03
C GLU A 257 14.34 -12.55 21.81
N GLY A 258 14.85 -11.51 21.15
CA GLY A 258 15.13 -10.19 21.68
C GLY A 258 16.59 -9.96 22.03
N ALA A 259 17.47 -10.92 21.74
CA ALA A 259 18.88 -10.83 22.11
C ALA A 259 19.66 -9.91 21.16
N ILE A 260 20.56 -9.12 21.73
CA ILE A 260 21.54 -8.31 21.02
C ILE A 260 22.89 -9.02 21.08
N THR A 261 23.43 -9.36 19.90
CA THR A 261 24.69 -10.09 19.75
C THR A 261 25.60 -9.35 18.77
N ASP A 262 26.92 -9.41 19.01
CA ASP A 262 27.91 -8.87 18.09
C ASP A 262 28.19 -9.87 16.97
N PHE A 263 27.90 -9.47 15.72
CA PHE A 263 28.11 -10.29 14.54
C PHE A 263 29.41 -9.97 13.79
N SER A 264 30.27 -9.10 14.33
CA SER A 264 31.49 -8.62 13.65
C SER A 264 32.41 -9.76 13.20
N GLU A 265 32.62 -10.76 14.05
CA GLU A 265 33.47 -11.92 13.73
C GLU A 265 32.88 -12.76 12.59
N VAL A 266 31.57 -13.04 12.64
CA VAL A 266 30.86 -13.80 11.58
C VAL A 266 30.93 -13.06 10.25
N ILE A 267 30.69 -11.76 10.26
CA ILE A 267 30.76 -10.89 9.06
C ILE A 267 32.19 -10.90 8.50
N GLN A 268 33.20 -10.68 9.33
CA GLN A 268 34.61 -10.63 8.90
C GLN A 268 35.08 -11.97 8.32
N ASN A 269 34.66 -13.09 8.93
CA ASN A 269 34.96 -14.43 8.44
C ASN A 269 34.29 -14.70 7.08
N ALA A 270 33.00 -14.34 6.93
CA ALA A 270 32.29 -14.46 5.67
C ALA A 270 32.95 -13.62 4.55
N GLN A 271 33.32 -12.38 4.85
CA GLN A 271 33.96 -11.46 3.88
C GLN A 271 35.34 -11.96 3.42
N THR A 272 36.18 -12.41 4.36
CA THR A 272 37.54 -12.92 4.08
C THR A 272 37.50 -14.16 3.17
N ASN A 273 36.43 -14.95 3.25
CA ASN A 273 36.20 -16.13 2.40
C ASN A 273 35.43 -15.82 1.10
N GLY A 274 35.48 -14.56 0.65
CA GLY A 274 35.01 -14.14 -0.66
C GLY A 274 33.50 -13.90 -0.74
N THR A 275 32.81 -13.82 0.40
CA THR A 275 31.43 -13.32 0.49
C THR A 275 31.47 -11.80 0.53
N ARG A 276 31.78 -11.20 -0.62
CA ARG A 276 31.94 -9.74 -0.76
C ARG A 276 30.58 -9.04 -0.83
N GLU A 277 30.55 -7.81 -0.33
CA GLU A 277 29.44 -6.88 -0.54
C GLU A 277 29.18 -6.65 -2.03
N GLN A 278 27.92 -6.35 -2.33
CA GLN A 278 27.39 -6.30 -3.68
C GLN A 278 27.86 -5.08 -4.47
N HIS A 279 28.09 -5.25 -5.78
CA HIS A 279 28.14 -4.18 -6.77
C HIS A 279 27.12 -4.51 -7.86
N ILE A 280 26.18 -3.60 -8.13
CA ILE A 280 25.02 -3.84 -9.02
C ILE A 280 25.45 -3.81 -10.50
N ARG A 281 25.02 -4.81 -11.30
CA ARG A 281 24.96 -4.74 -12.78
C ARG A 281 23.49 -4.76 -13.23
N ARG A 282 23.11 -3.93 -14.21
CA ARG A 282 21.71 -3.51 -14.51
C ARG A 282 21.26 -3.90 -15.92
N ASP A 283 21.26 -5.19 -16.24
CA ASP A 283 20.96 -5.64 -17.61
C ASP A 283 19.65 -6.46 -17.70
N LYS A 284 19.07 -6.86 -16.56
CA LYS A 284 17.81 -7.62 -16.43
C LYS A 284 17.08 -7.22 -15.14
N ALA A 285 15.74 -7.29 -15.14
CA ALA A 285 14.94 -6.98 -13.95
C ALA A 285 15.45 -7.76 -12.73
N THR A 286 15.61 -7.06 -11.60
CA THR A 286 16.17 -7.63 -10.37
C THR A 286 15.14 -8.35 -9.52
N SER A 287 13.85 -8.03 -9.68
CA SER A 287 12.72 -8.62 -8.98
C SER A 287 11.46 -8.55 -9.86
N ASN A 288 10.40 -9.26 -9.47
CA ASN A 288 9.07 -9.16 -10.05
C ASN A 288 8.18 -8.10 -9.37
N ILE A 289 8.69 -7.39 -8.35
CA ILE A 289 7.95 -6.33 -7.68
C ILE A 289 7.57 -5.22 -8.68
N CYS A 290 6.32 -4.76 -8.62
CA CYS A 290 5.80 -3.63 -9.41
C CYS A 290 5.19 -2.61 -8.44
N THR A 291 3.98 -2.86 -7.93
CA THR A 291 3.43 -2.14 -6.78
C THR A 291 4.21 -2.53 -5.51
N ALA A 292 4.59 -1.53 -4.72
CA ALA A 292 5.28 -1.69 -3.44
C ALA A 292 4.43 -1.08 -2.30
N GLN A 293 5.04 -0.41 -1.32
CA GLN A 293 4.36 0.18 -0.15
C GLN A 293 4.62 1.69 -0.03
N ALA A 294 4.54 2.42 -1.14
CA ALA A 294 4.94 3.83 -1.21
C ALA A 294 4.21 4.75 -0.22
N LEU A 295 2.90 4.58 -0.03
CA LEU A 295 2.12 5.38 0.93
C LEU A 295 2.61 5.18 2.37
N LEU A 296 2.87 3.93 2.77
CA LEU A 296 3.35 3.60 4.11
C LEU A 296 4.82 4.02 4.31
N ALA A 297 5.63 3.98 3.25
CA ALA A 297 6.98 4.56 3.25
C ALA A 297 6.94 6.08 3.48
N ASN A 298 6.01 6.79 2.82
CA ASN A 298 5.80 8.21 3.03
C ASN A 298 5.31 8.52 4.45
N MET A 299 4.38 7.73 5.00
CA MET A 299 3.98 7.87 6.41
C MET A 299 5.15 7.66 7.36
N SER A 300 6.02 6.69 7.09
CA SER A 300 7.23 6.42 7.89
C SER A 300 8.25 7.57 7.81
N ALA A 301 8.45 8.15 6.62
CA ALA A 301 9.27 9.35 6.45
C ALA A 301 8.70 10.52 7.24
N MET A 302 7.38 10.73 7.20
CA MET A 302 6.72 11.82 7.92
C MET A 302 6.74 11.63 9.42
N PHE A 303 6.69 10.38 9.90
CA PHE A 303 6.91 10.05 11.31
C PHE A 303 8.31 10.48 11.75
N ALA A 304 9.35 10.17 10.95
CA ALA A 304 10.71 10.60 11.24
C ALA A 304 10.91 12.12 11.11
N VAL A 305 10.29 12.77 10.13
CA VAL A 305 10.31 14.24 9.98
C VAL A 305 9.66 14.94 11.18
N TYR A 306 8.55 14.39 11.67
CA TYR A 306 7.84 14.97 12.80
C TYR A 306 8.60 14.83 14.11
N HIS A 307 9.12 13.62 14.40
CA HIS A 307 9.84 13.36 15.65
C HIS A 307 11.30 13.83 15.64
N GLY A 308 11.95 13.83 14.48
CA GLY A 308 13.38 14.06 14.35
C GLY A 308 14.25 13.03 15.09
N PRO A 309 15.59 13.18 15.05
CA PRO A 309 16.50 12.25 15.72
C PRO A 309 16.28 12.22 17.24
N HIS A 310 15.99 13.36 17.86
CA HIS A 310 15.73 13.44 19.30
C HIS A 310 14.43 12.75 19.72
N GLY A 311 13.33 12.96 18.99
CA GLY A 311 12.05 12.33 19.29
C GLY A 311 12.11 10.82 19.13
N LEU A 312 12.70 10.33 18.03
CA LEU A 312 12.90 8.88 17.82
C LEU A 312 13.78 8.26 18.91
N LYS A 313 14.86 8.93 19.31
CA LYS A 313 15.71 8.49 20.42
C LYS A 313 14.96 8.47 21.75
N ASN A 314 14.09 9.44 22.01
CA ASN A 314 13.27 9.48 23.21
C ASN A 314 12.25 8.34 23.25
N ILE A 315 11.58 8.04 22.13
CA ILE A 315 10.69 6.89 22.00
C ILE A 315 11.46 5.60 22.28
N ALA A 316 12.59 5.39 21.60
CA ALA A 316 13.43 4.21 21.76
C ALA A 316 13.94 4.05 23.21
N ASN A 317 14.43 5.12 23.83
CA ASN A 317 14.88 5.11 25.23
C ASN A 317 13.73 4.80 26.20
N ARG A 318 12.54 5.35 25.97
CA ARG A 318 11.37 5.10 26.81
C ARG A 318 10.98 3.62 26.75
N THR A 319 10.91 3.03 25.56
CA THR A 319 10.61 1.61 25.37
C THR A 319 11.70 0.72 25.99
N HIS A 320 12.98 1.03 25.76
CA HIS A 320 14.09 0.28 26.37
C HIS A 320 14.08 0.35 27.90
N ASN A 321 13.86 1.54 28.48
CA ASN A 321 13.77 1.73 29.93
C ASN A 321 12.59 0.95 30.52
N ALA A 322 11.45 0.90 29.84
CA ALA A 322 10.31 0.09 30.25
C ALA A 322 10.68 -1.41 30.27
N ALA A 323 11.44 -1.88 29.28
CA ALA A 323 11.90 -3.27 29.23
C ALA A 323 12.92 -3.57 30.35
N ILE A 324 13.81 -2.63 30.69
CA ILE A 324 14.73 -2.74 31.83
C ILE A 324 13.97 -2.81 33.16
N ILE A 325 12.97 -1.96 33.34
CA ILE A 325 12.09 -1.97 34.53
C ILE A 325 11.36 -3.33 34.62
N LEU A 326 10.81 -3.81 33.52
CA LEU A 326 10.13 -5.11 33.47
C LEU A 326 11.08 -6.24 33.84
N LYS A 327 12.25 -6.32 33.19
CA LYS A 327 13.28 -7.31 33.50
C LYS A 327 13.61 -7.32 34.98
N ARG A 328 13.92 -6.15 35.56
CA ARG A 328 14.34 -6.08 36.97
C ARG A 328 13.23 -6.55 37.92
N GLY A 329 12.00 -6.12 37.67
CA GLY A 329 10.87 -6.55 38.50
C GLY A 329 10.55 -8.05 38.38
N LEU A 330 10.78 -8.65 37.21
CA LEU A 330 10.65 -10.10 37.00
C LEU A 330 11.76 -10.88 37.73
N GLU A 331 13.01 -10.42 37.66
CA GLU A 331 14.15 -11.02 38.35
C GLU A 331 14.05 -10.92 39.87
N ASP A 332 13.62 -9.76 40.39
CA ASP A 332 13.37 -9.56 41.82
C ASP A 332 12.26 -10.51 42.35
N ALA A 333 11.34 -10.96 41.48
CA ALA A 333 10.32 -11.95 41.78
C ALA A 333 10.78 -13.42 41.58
N GLY A 334 12.04 -13.63 41.18
CA GLY A 334 12.66 -14.94 41.01
C GLY A 334 12.48 -15.57 39.62
N HIS A 335 11.97 -14.84 38.63
CA HIS A 335 11.98 -15.29 37.23
C HIS A 335 13.36 -15.12 36.61
N ILE A 336 13.66 -15.93 35.60
CA ILE A 336 14.93 -15.84 34.87
C ILE A 336 14.66 -15.20 33.52
N VAL A 337 15.32 -14.08 33.23
CA VAL A 337 15.30 -13.46 31.90
C VAL A 337 16.56 -13.91 31.15
N GLU A 338 16.38 -14.66 30.06
CA GLU A 338 17.48 -15.32 29.35
C GLU A 338 18.39 -14.32 28.60
N ASN A 339 17.81 -13.22 28.13
CA ASN A 339 18.52 -12.25 27.32
C ASN A 339 19.37 -11.34 28.22
N GLN A 340 20.69 -11.40 28.05
CA GLN A 340 21.60 -10.48 28.74
C GLN A 340 21.41 -9.04 28.23
N PHE A 341 21.56 -8.85 26.91
CA PHE A 341 21.36 -7.57 26.23
C PHE A 341 20.15 -7.67 25.30
N PHE A 342 19.31 -6.65 25.32
CA PHE A 342 18.05 -6.58 24.57
C PHE A 342 17.67 -5.11 24.33
N PHE A 343 16.77 -4.88 23.39
CA PHE A 343 16.17 -3.57 23.17
C PHE A 343 14.84 -3.46 23.92
N ASP A 344 13.81 -4.16 23.44
CA ASP A 344 12.43 -4.09 23.93
C ASP A 344 11.84 -5.47 24.28
N THR A 345 12.52 -6.54 23.88
CA THR A 345 12.00 -7.91 23.90
C THR A 345 12.74 -8.78 24.92
N LEU A 346 11.99 -9.38 25.83
CA LEU A 346 12.48 -10.29 26.86
C LEU A 346 12.02 -11.73 26.58
N LYS A 347 12.93 -12.69 26.71
CA LYS A 347 12.60 -14.11 26.82
C LYS A 347 12.69 -14.54 28.28
N VAL A 348 11.57 -14.96 28.85
CA VAL A 348 11.40 -15.18 30.29
C VAL A 348 11.14 -16.66 30.56
N ASN A 349 12.04 -17.27 31.32
CA ASN A 349 11.82 -18.55 31.97
C ASN A 349 11.20 -18.28 33.36
N ALA A 350 9.87 -18.36 33.40
CA ALA A 350 9.09 -18.02 34.58
C ALA A 350 9.00 -19.18 35.55
N THR A 351 8.85 -18.86 36.84
CA THR A 351 8.65 -19.86 37.91
C THR A 351 7.21 -20.38 37.94
N LEU A 352 6.29 -19.72 37.25
CA LEU A 352 4.90 -20.16 37.09
C LEU A 352 4.77 -21.02 35.83
N ALA A 353 3.83 -21.96 35.88
CA ALA A 353 3.43 -22.70 34.69
C ALA A 353 2.87 -21.75 33.62
N THR A 354 3.26 -21.97 32.36
CA THR A 354 2.84 -21.14 31.22
C THR A 354 1.31 -21.04 31.08
N SER A 355 0.57 -22.09 31.49
CA SER A 355 -0.89 -22.08 31.52
C SER A 355 -1.48 -21.07 32.50
N GLU A 356 -0.84 -20.87 33.66
CA GLU A 356 -1.26 -19.90 34.66
C GLU A 356 -0.98 -18.48 34.17
N ILE A 357 0.22 -18.22 33.62
CA ILE A 357 0.58 -16.94 33.01
C ILE A 357 -0.44 -16.59 31.92
N ARG A 358 -0.80 -17.56 31.07
CA ARG A 358 -1.81 -17.35 30.02
C ARG A 358 -3.17 -16.96 30.57
N MET A 359 -3.65 -17.67 31.58
CA MET A 359 -4.93 -17.35 32.23
C MET A 359 -4.90 -15.93 32.81
N ARG A 360 -3.82 -15.54 33.49
CA ARG A 360 -3.67 -14.19 34.04
C ARG A 360 -3.59 -13.13 32.93
N ALA A 361 -2.80 -13.35 31.88
CA ALA A 361 -2.71 -12.45 30.74
C ALA A 361 -4.08 -12.22 30.08
N GLN A 362 -4.91 -13.27 29.94
CA GLN A 362 -6.28 -13.17 29.45
C GLN A 362 -7.17 -12.30 30.35
N GLN A 363 -7.03 -12.39 31.69
CA GLN A 363 -7.77 -11.52 32.62
C GLN A 363 -7.39 -10.04 32.51
N LYS A 364 -6.23 -9.74 31.89
CA LYS A 364 -5.75 -8.39 31.61
C LYS A 364 -5.87 -8.00 30.14
N GLU A 365 -6.46 -8.86 29.30
CA GLU A 365 -6.56 -8.66 27.85
C GLU A 365 -5.18 -8.37 27.21
N ILE A 366 -4.17 -9.14 27.63
CA ILE A 366 -2.79 -9.07 27.14
C ILE A 366 -2.45 -10.33 26.32
N ASN A 367 -1.83 -10.14 25.16
CA ASN A 367 -1.21 -11.22 24.40
C ASN A 367 0.31 -11.23 24.61
N LEU A 368 0.86 -12.42 24.84
CA LEU A 368 2.30 -12.67 24.96
C LEU A 368 2.70 -13.75 23.95
N ARG A 369 4.00 -13.83 23.63
CA ARG A 369 4.54 -14.93 22.82
C ARG A 369 4.83 -16.13 23.72
N TYR A 370 4.37 -17.31 23.32
CA TYR A 370 4.66 -18.56 24.05
C TYR A 370 5.55 -19.44 23.18
N PHE A 371 6.77 -19.69 23.63
CA PHE A 371 7.72 -20.54 22.91
C PHE A 371 7.44 -22.03 23.15
N ARG A 372 8.09 -22.89 22.36
CA ARG A 372 7.94 -24.36 22.46
C ARG A 372 8.66 -24.94 23.68
N ASP A 373 9.67 -24.25 24.19
CA ASP A 373 10.46 -24.59 25.39
C ASP A 373 9.79 -24.10 26.69
N GLU A 374 8.49 -23.78 26.63
CA GLU A 374 7.66 -23.26 27.73
C GLU A 374 8.04 -21.84 28.24
N THR A 375 9.06 -21.22 27.67
CA THR A 375 9.41 -19.81 27.96
C THR A 375 8.40 -18.83 27.34
N VAL A 376 8.39 -17.60 27.85
CA VAL A 376 7.45 -16.56 27.44
C VAL A 376 8.21 -15.35 26.90
N GLY A 377 7.87 -14.92 25.69
CA GLY A 377 8.36 -13.70 25.06
C GLY A 377 7.46 -12.51 25.34
N ILE A 378 8.07 -11.38 25.68
CA ILE A 378 7.38 -10.11 25.91
C ILE A 378 8.11 -9.03 25.13
N ALA A 379 7.52 -8.54 24.04
CA ALA A 379 8.05 -7.42 23.25
C ALA A 379 7.27 -6.15 23.58
N LEU A 380 7.91 -5.23 24.29
CA LEU A 380 7.33 -3.93 24.61
C LEU A 380 7.41 -3.00 23.40
N ASP A 381 6.62 -1.92 23.42
CA ASP A 381 6.55 -0.99 22.31
C ASP A 381 6.33 0.46 22.78
N GLU A 382 6.10 1.39 21.85
CA GLU A 382 5.91 2.81 22.16
C GLU A 382 4.66 3.05 23.03
N THR A 383 3.64 2.20 22.91
CA THR A 383 2.33 2.42 23.55
C THR A 383 2.38 2.19 25.04
N VAL A 384 3.30 1.34 25.52
CA VAL A 384 3.43 0.90 26.91
C VAL A 384 3.48 2.06 27.89
N GLU A 385 2.61 2.01 28.89
CA GLU A 385 2.56 2.92 30.03
C GLU A 385 2.89 2.19 31.33
N LYS A 386 3.01 2.97 32.40
CA LYS A 386 3.32 2.43 33.73
C LYS A 386 2.31 1.36 34.19
N GLN A 387 1.02 1.58 33.92
CA GLN A 387 -0.03 0.64 34.29
C GLN A 387 0.10 -0.70 33.53
N ASP A 388 0.62 -0.68 32.31
CA ASP A 388 0.87 -1.90 31.54
C ASP A 388 1.98 -2.74 32.18
N LEU A 389 3.04 -2.10 32.68
CA LEU A 389 4.09 -2.76 33.45
C LEU A 389 3.55 -3.37 34.75
N ASP A 390 2.69 -2.64 35.48
CA ASP A 390 2.04 -3.16 36.69
C ASP A 390 1.12 -4.36 36.39
N ASP A 391 0.40 -4.33 35.28
CA ASP A 391 -0.39 -5.46 34.81
C ASP A 391 0.49 -6.66 34.44
N LEU A 392 1.62 -6.43 33.77
CA LEU A 392 2.59 -7.49 33.46
C LEU A 392 3.19 -8.09 34.75
N PHE A 393 3.58 -7.29 35.74
CA PHE A 393 4.02 -7.80 37.04
C PHE A 393 2.94 -8.66 37.70
N TRP A 394 1.68 -8.25 37.61
CA TRP A 394 0.56 -9.05 38.12
C TRP A 394 0.38 -10.36 37.34
N VAL A 395 0.53 -10.34 36.01
CA VAL A 395 0.46 -11.53 35.14
C VAL A 395 1.53 -12.56 35.52
N PHE A 396 2.74 -12.10 35.84
CA PHE A 396 3.84 -12.93 36.31
C PHE A 396 3.84 -13.14 37.84
N ASN A 397 2.79 -12.77 38.55
CA ASN A 397 2.67 -12.96 40.00
C ASN A 397 3.85 -12.36 40.81
N CYS A 398 4.42 -11.24 40.34
CA CYS A 398 5.46 -10.48 41.02
C CYS A 398 4.83 -9.73 42.22
N ARG A 399 4.74 -10.41 43.37
CA ARG A 399 4.06 -9.88 44.57
C ARG A 399 4.76 -8.64 45.09
N ASN A 400 3.98 -7.61 45.43
CA ASN A 400 4.45 -6.32 45.95
C ASN A 400 5.37 -5.54 45.00
N THR A 401 5.53 -5.97 43.74
CA THR A 401 6.29 -5.25 42.71
C THR A 401 5.38 -4.28 41.98
N THR A 402 5.84 -3.04 41.81
CA THR A 402 5.21 -2.04 40.93
C THR A 402 6.29 -1.30 40.15
N ALA A 403 5.92 -0.74 39.01
CA ALA A 403 6.82 0.03 38.16
C ALA A 403 7.48 1.19 38.92
N ASP A 404 6.76 1.88 39.82
CA ASP A 404 7.35 2.92 40.68
C ASP A 404 8.43 2.39 41.62
N LYS A 405 8.17 1.25 42.26
CA LYS A 405 9.11 0.66 43.22
C LYS A 405 10.40 0.26 42.52
N VAL A 406 10.27 -0.38 41.36
CA VAL A 406 11.42 -0.79 40.54
C VAL A 406 12.16 0.45 40.02
N THR A 407 11.44 1.43 39.49
CA THR A 407 12.03 2.69 39.00
C THR A 407 12.77 3.44 40.10
N LYS A 408 12.20 3.52 41.31
CA LYS A 408 12.87 4.13 42.46
C LYS A 408 14.14 3.38 42.85
N HIS A 409 14.08 2.04 42.88
CA HIS A 409 15.25 1.22 43.17
C HIS A 409 16.38 1.42 42.15
N ILE A 410 16.05 1.53 40.87
CA ILE A 410 17.00 1.82 39.80
C ILE A 410 17.52 3.26 39.91
N GLY A 411 16.64 4.25 40.15
CA GLY A 411 17.00 5.67 40.21
C GLY A 411 17.83 6.05 41.43
N ASP A 412 17.72 5.31 42.53
CA ASP A 412 18.61 5.43 43.69
C ASP A 412 20.02 4.84 43.40
N GLN A 413 20.19 4.16 42.26
CA GLN A 413 21.45 3.55 41.78
C GLN A 413 21.86 4.14 40.41
N ALA A 414 23.05 3.76 39.93
CA ALA A 414 23.42 4.04 38.53
C ALA A 414 22.60 3.14 37.58
N LEU A 415 22.43 3.55 36.31
CA LEU A 415 21.83 2.70 35.29
C LEU A 415 22.52 1.33 35.27
N PRO A 416 21.76 0.22 35.13
CA PRO A 416 22.31 -1.11 35.28
C PRO A 416 23.37 -1.41 34.19
N PRO A 417 24.37 -2.28 34.45
CA PRO A 417 25.42 -2.61 33.48
C PRO A 417 24.91 -3.11 32.13
N GLU A 418 23.77 -3.82 32.13
CA GLU A 418 23.10 -4.33 30.93
C GLU A 418 22.31 -3.28 30.15
N HIS A 419 22.10 -2.08 30.69
CA HIS A 419 21.45 -0.99 29.97
C HIS A 419 22.31 -0.58 28.76
N LEU A 420 21.72 -0.47 27.56
CA LEU A 420 22.48 -0.35 26.32
C LEU A 420 23.46 0.83 26.30
N THR A 421 23.17 1.93 27.00
CA THR A 421 24.09 3.09 27.13
C THR A 421 25.40 2.79 27.85
N ASN A 422 25.47 1.69 28.60
CA ASN A 422 26.64 1.23 29.34
C ASN A 422 27.38 0.09 28.62
N THR A 423 26.91 -0.31 27.44
CA THR A 423 27.45 -1.44 26.67
C THR A 423 28.17 -0.98 25.40
N GLN A 424 28.92 -1.90 24.78
CA GLN A 424 29.53 -1.69 23.47
C GLN A 424 28.53 -1.46 22.33
N PHE A 425 27.26 -1.85 22.52
CA PHE A 425 26.20 -1.72 21.51
C PHE A 425 25.57 -0.32 21.46
N LYS A 426 26.00 0.59 22.34
CA LYS A 426 25.54 1.98 22.32
C LYS A 426 25.85 2.63 20.97
N ARG A 427 24.81 3.02 20.22
CA ARG A 427 24.97 3.85 19.02
C ARG A 427 25.66 5.17 19.36
N THR A 428 26.77 5.45 18.68
CA THR A 428 27.53 6.70 18.78
C THR A 428 27.44 7.57 17.52
N SER A 429 27.05 6.99 16.38
CA SER A 429 26.84 7.73 15.14
C SER A 429 25.59 8.59 15.19
N GLU A 430 25.69 9.79 14.60
CA GLU A 430 24.54 10.65 14.35
C GLU A 430 23.65 10.06 13.25
N PHE A 431 22.41 10.53 13.17
CA PHE A 431 21.43 10.16 12.17
C PHE A 431 20.42 11.29 12.02
N LEU A 432 19.78 11.39 10.85
CA LEU A 432 18.76 12.38 10.53
C LEU A 432 19.27 13.81 10.74
N THR A 433 20.53 14.06 10.35
CA THR A 433 21.17 15.38 10.46
C THR A 433 20.70 16.34 9.37
N HIS A 434 20.11 15.83 8.29
CA HIS A 434 19.55 16.65 7.23
C HIS A 434 18.46 17.60 7.78
N PRO A 435 18.40 18.89 7.37
CA PRO A 435 17.46 19.86 7.92
C PRO A 435 15.99 19.44 7.84
N ILE A 436 15.59 18.65 6.85
CA ILE A 436 14.21 18.17 6.72
C ILE A 436 13.70 17.42 7.97
N PHE A 437 14.58 16.71 8.67
CA PHE A 437 14.23 16.00 9.91
C PHE A 437 14.34 16.87 11.16
N ASN A 438 14.58 18.18 11.00
CA ASN A 438 14.87 19.11 12.09
C ASN A 438 14.04 20.41 12.03
N THR A 439 13.17 20.58 11.00
CA THR A 439 12.43 21.83 10.74
C THR A 439 10.91 21.73 10.90
N HIS A 440 10.33 20.53 10.96
CA HIS A 440 8.87 20.32 10.87
C HIS A 440 8.24 19.67 12.12
N HIS A 441 8.75 19.99 13.31
CA HIS A 441 8.31 19.36 14.57
C HIS A 441 7.01 19.90 15.15
N SER A 442 6.62 21.14 14.82
CA SER A 442 5.29 21.62 15.20
C SER A 442 4.24 21.04 14.26
N GLU A 443 3.06 20.71 14.77
CA GLU A 443 1.97 20.16 13.94
C GLU A 443 1.62 21.10 12.78
N THR A 444 1.62 22.43 13.02
CA THR A 444 1.43 23.44 11.96
C THR A 444 2.48 23.33 10.86
N GLN A 445 3.75 23.16 11.18
CA GLN A 445 4.81 23.03 10.19
C GLN A 445 4.72 21.70 9.44
N LEU A 446 4.40 20.60 10.13
CA LEU A 446 4.22 19.30 9.50
C LEU A 446 3.05 19.31 8.52
N VAL A 447 1.88 19.82 8.94
CA VAL A 447 0.70 19.92 8.08
C VAL A 447 0.98 20.79 6.86
N ARG A 448 1.67 21.92 7.03
CA ARG A 448 2.12 22.74 5.89
C ARG A 448 3.06 21.97 4.97
N TYR A 449 4.02 21.22 5.52
CA TYR A 449 4.95 20.43 4.71
C TYR A 449 4.23 19.35 3.91
N MET A 450 3.37 18.55 4.55
CA MET A 450 2.55 17.54 3.87
C MET A 450 1.69 18.18 2.78
N LYS A 451 1.09 19.35 3.02
CA LYS A 451 0.27 20.04 2.02
C LYS A 451 1.10 20.65 0.88
N ILE A 452 2.31 21.14 1.16
CA ILE A 452 3.24 21.62 0.13
C ILE A 452 3.59 20.47 -0.81
N LEU A 453 3.92 19.29 -0.28
CA LEU A 453 4.21 18.12 -1.11
C LEU A 453 2.97 17.64 -1.87
N GLU A 454 1.81 17.52 -1.21
CA GLU A 454 0.54 17.15 -1.86
C GLU A 454 0.24 18.01 -3.09
N ASN A 455 0.40 19.34 -2.95
CA ASN A 455 0.09 20.28 -4.04
C ASN A 455 1.09 20.24 -5.21
N LYS A 456 2.22 19.52 -5.08
CA LYS A 456 3.14 19.26 -6.19
C LYS A 456 2.70 18.07 -7.05
N ASP A 457 1.73 17.29 -6.57
CA ASP A 457 1.35 16.01 -7.12
C ASP A 457 -0.03 16.06 -7.79
N VAL A 458 -0.10 15.60 -9.03
CA VAL A 458 -1.38 15.32 -9.68
C VAL A 458 -1.92 13.98 -9.20
N SER A 459 -3.20 13.97 -8.89
CA SER A 459 -3.97 12.85 -8.34
C SER A 459 -5.43 12.94 -8.81
N LEU A 460 -6.29 11.98 -8.48
CA LEU A 460 -7.68 11.94 -8.96
C LEU A 460 -8.57 13.05 -8.40
N VAL A 461 -8.07 13.84 -7.43
CA VAL A 461 -8.79 15.05 -6.98
C VAL A 461 -8.74 16.19 -8.00
N HIS A 462 -7.88 16.07 -9.02
CA HIS A 462 -7.65 17.12 -10.03
C HIS A 462 -8.32 16.79 -11.37
N SER A 463 -8.00 15.62 -11.93
CA SER A 463 -8.44 15.16 -13.25
C SER A 463 -8.24 13.65 -13.40
N MET A 464 -8.84 13.08 -14.44
CA MET A 464 -8.62 11.70 -14.88
C MET A 464 -7.13 11.45 -15.09
N ILE A 465 -6.68 10.30 -14.57
CA ILE A 465 -5.34 9.76 -14.81
C ILE A 465 -5.50 8.49 -15.66
N PRO A 466 -5.51 8.57 -17.00
CA PRO A 466 -5.94 7.47 -17.85
C PRO A 466 -4.83 6.44 -18.13
N LEU A 467 -4.16 5.97 -17.07
CA LEU A 467 -3.07 5.00 -17.14
C LEU A 467 -3.61 3.62 -17.54
N GLY A 468 -3.31 3.18 -18.76
CA GLY A 468 -3.54 1.79 -19.19
C GLY A 468 -2.91 0.76 -18.24
N SER A 469 -3.63 -0.34 -18.00
CA SER A 469 -3.31 -1.43 -17.09
C SER A 469 -3.21 -1.03 -15.61
N CYS A 470 -3.76 0.14 -15.22
CA CYS A 470 -3.74 0.62 -13.82
C CYS A 470 -5.14 0.76 -13.22
N THR A 471 -6.18 0.92 -14.05
CA THR A 471 -7.58 1.06 -13.61
C THR A 471 -7.76 2.13 -12.52
N MET A 472 -7.39 3.37 -12.85
CA MET A 472 -7.47 4.55 -11.97
C MET A 472 -8.92 5.02 -11.73
N LYS A 473 -9.73 4.17 -11.10
CA LYS A 473 -11.15 4.41 -10.78
C LYS A 473 -11.32 5.14 -9.45
N LEU A 474 -12.56 5.45 -9.11
CA LEU A 474 -12.91 6.03 -7.80
C LEU A 474 -12.42 5.14 -6.64
N ASN A 475 -11.73 5.76 -5.67
CA ASN A 475 -11.54 5.23 -4.32
C ASN A 475 -12.54 5.94 -3.41
N SER A 476 -13.69 5.33 -3.13
CA SER A 476 -14.76 6.08 -2.45
C SER A 476 -14.46 6.29 -0.98
N SER A 477 -14.89 7.42 -0.42
CA SER A 477 -14.70 7.71 1.01
C SER A 477 -15.32 6.64 1.90
N THR A 478 -16.47 6.08 1.49
CA THR A 478 -17.17 5.00 2.21
C THR A 478 -16.37 3.69 2.20
N GLU A 479 -15.64 3.39 1.12
CA GLU A 479 -14.74 2.24 1.05
C GLU A 479 -13.48 2.41 1.90
N MET A 480 -12.91 3.62 1.91
CA MET A 480 -11.65 3.92 2.61
C MET A 480 -11.83 4.06 4.12
N MET A 481 -12.99 4.54 4.59
CA MET A 481 -13.28 4.82 6.00
C MET A 481 -12.93 3.67 6.97
N PRO A 482 -13.25 2.38 6.70
CA PRO A 482 -12.97 1.31 7.64
C PRO A 482 -11.48 1.04 7.84
N CYS A 483 -10.60 1.47 6.91
CA CYS A 483 -9.16 1.20 7.00
C CYS A 483 -8.46 1.95 8.12
N SER A 484 -9.11 2.94 8.74
CA SER A 484 -8.61 3.63 9.95
C SER A 484 -9.37 3.23 11.22
N PHE A 485 -10.26 2.23 11.17
CA PHE A 485 -10.93 1.75 12.38
C PHE A 485 -9.93 1.01 13.28
N PRO A 486 -9.88 1.32 14.59
CA PRO A 486 -8.99 0.61 15.52
C PRO A 486 -9.18 -0.92 15.50
N HIS A 487 -10.42 -1.36 15.28
CA HIS A 487 -10.76 -2.78 15.15
C HIS A 487 -10.23 -3.45 13.87
N PHE A 488 -9.55 -2.74 12.97
CA PHE A 488 -8.77 -3.30 11.86
C PHE A 488 -7.29 -2.95 11.95
N THR A 489 -6.94 -1.79 12.50
CA THR A 489 -5.54 -1.29 12.57
C THR A 489 -4.80 -1.71 13.83
N GLU A 490 -5.47 -1.78 14.99
CA GLU A 490 -4.86 -2.04 16.31
C GLU A 490 -4.86 -3.53 16.68
N ILE A 491 -4.78 -4.40 15.67
CA ILE A 491 -4.82 -5.85 15.86
C ILE A 491 -3.48 -6.45 15.49
N HIS A 492 -2.76 -6.92 16.51
CA HIS A 492 -1.74 -7.93 16.29
C HIS A 492 -2.40 -9.25 15.88
N PRO A 493 -1.84 -10.02 14.93
CA PRO A 493 -2.30 -11.37 14.63
C PRO A 493 -2.53 -12.18 15.93
N LYS A 494 -3.80 -12.49 16.25
CA LYS A 494 -4.20 -13.14 17.51
C LYS A 494 -4.14 -14.66 17.42
N ARG A 495 -3.86 -15.31 18.55
CA ARG A 495 -3.82 -16.79 18.66
C ARG A 495 -5.20 -17.47 18.53
N HIS A 496 -6.31 -16.93 19.00
CA HIS A 496 -7.61 -17.63 18.81
C HIS A 496 -8.11 -17.57 17.35
N LEU A 497 -7.52 -16.69 16.54
CA LEU A 497 -7.69 -16.64 15.09
C LEU A 497 -6.76 -17.62 14.35
N GLU A 498 -5.90 -18.35 15.08
CA GLU A 498 -4.99 -19.38 14.57
C GLU A 498 -5.71 -20.44 13.70
N PRO A 499 -6.89 -20.97 14.03
CA PRO A 499 -7.57 -21.90 13.11
C PRO A 499 -8.06 -21.26 11.79
N TYR A 500 -8.01 -19.94 11.69
CA TYR A 500 -8.55 -19.14 10.60
C TYR A 500 -7.47 -18.32 9.89
N LEU A 501 -6.17 -18.65 9.98
CA LEU A 501 -5.06 -17.92 9.35
C LEU A 501 -4.25 -18.80 8.35
N PRO A 502 -3.77 -18.25 7.21
CA PRO A 502 -3.02 -18.96 6.16
C PRO A 502 -1.61 -19.50 6.33
N SER A 503 -1.10 -20.27 5.32
CA SER A 503 -0.28 -21.52 5.44
C SER A 503 1.13 -21.15 5.72
N HIS A 504 1.34 -20.84 6.97
CA HIS A 504 2.39 -20.05 7.55
C HIS A 504 3.08 -20.90 8.63
N PRO A 505 4.39 -20.75 8.90
CA PRO A 505 5.12 -21.62 9.83
C PRO A 505 4.62 -21.51 11.27
N ILE A 506 3.82 -20.48 11.52
CA ILE A 506 3.14 -20.27 12.79
C ILE A 506 1.78 -21.02 12.78
N ILE A 507 1.06 -21.13 11.64
CA ILE A 507 -0.38 -21.49 11.55
C ILE A 507 -0.84 -22.03 10.14
N ASP A 508 -1.83 -22.95 10.02
CA ASP A 508 -2.32 -23.54 8.73
C ASP A 508 -3.77 -23.10 8.29
N PRO A 509 -4.01 -22.53 7.08
CA PRO A 509 -5.30 -22.05 6.53
C PRO A 509 -6.06 -23.13 5.83
N MET A 510 -5.33 -24.12 5.31
CA MET A 510 -5.90 -25.07 4.39
C MET A 510 -6.86 -25.97 5.18
N ALA A 511 -6.77 -25.93 6.52
CA ALA A 511 -7.74 -26.39 7.49
C ALA A 511 -9.20 -26.01 7.16
N LEU A 512 -9.45 -24.80 6.64
CA LEU A 512 -10.81 -24.36 6.27
C LEU A 512 -11.28 -24.89 4.90
N MET A 513 -10.37 -25.33 4.04
CA MET A 513 -10.65 -25.68 2.63
C MET A 513 -10.91 -27.18 2.40
N GLN A 514 -10.90 -28.02 3.45
CA GLN A 514 -11.02 -29.49 3.36
C GLN A 514 -10.06 -30.11 2.30
N LYS A 515 -10.19 -31.42 2.02
CA LYS A 515 -9.23 -32.30 1.30
C LYS A 515 -8.78 -31.89 -0.13
N ARG A 516 -9.07 -30.69 -0.64
CA ARG A 516 -8.76 -30.26 -2.02
C ARG A 516 -7.59 -29.29 -2.17
N ALA A 517 -7.02 -28.77 -1.09
CA ALA A 517 -6.04 -27.70 -1.17
C ALA A 517 -4.62 -28.20 -0.80
N ARG A 518 -3.62 -27.94 -1.65
CA ARG A 518 -2.20 -28.23 -1.40
C ARG A 518 -1.46 -26.91 -1.19
N SER A 519 -0.70 -26.79 -0.09
CA SER A 519 0.15 -25.60 0.14
C SER A 519 1.31 -25.53 -0.85
N PHE A 520 1.63 -24.32 -1.31
CA PHE A 520 2.79 -24.01 -2.14
C PHE A 520 3.90 -23.28 -1.36
N GLY A 521 3.82 -23.28 -0.02
CA GLY A 521 4.71 -22.52 0.85
C GLY A 521 4.17 -21.14 1.24
N VAL A 522 5.04 -20.32 1.82
CA VAL A 522 4.74 -19.01 2.41
C VAL A 522 5.29 -17.91 1.52
N VAL A 523 4.42 -16.99 1.09
CA VAL A 523 4.80 -15.96 0.10
C VAL A 523 4.80 -14.53 0.66
N SER A 524 4.25 -14.34 1.87
CA SER A 524 4.16 -13.07 2.59
C SER A 524 4.43 -13.28 4.07
N ALA A 525 4.93 -12.27 4.76
CA ALA A 525 5.26 -12.32 6.19
C ALA A 525 4.01 -12.37 7.09
N ALA A 526 2.90 -11.78 6.63
CA ALA A 526 1.60 -11.91 7.28
C ALA A 526 0.72 -12.89 6.50
N PRO A 527 -0.09 -13.71 7.18
CA PRO A 527 -0.92 -14.72 6.52
C PRO A 527 -1.91 -14.12 5.51
N TYR A 528 -2.60 -13.03 5.87
CA TYR A 528 -3.55 -12.33 4.97
C TYR A 528 -2.95 -11.09 4.31
N GLY A 529 -1.61 -10.99 4.25
CA GLY A 529 -0.92 -9.79 3.78
C GLY A 529 -1.37 -8.54 4.54
N SER A 530 -1.66 -7.47 3.82
CA SER A 530 -2.20 -6.21 4.36
C SER A 530 -3.70 -6.31 4.66
N ALA A 531 -4.07 -7.02 5.72
CA ALA A 531 -5.47 -7.33 6.01
C ALA A 531 -6.37 -6.07 6.22
N ALA A 532 -5.81 -4.99 6.75
CA ALA A 532 -6.53 -3.76 7.08
C ALA A 532 -7.10 -3.01 5.86
N ILE A 533 -6.63 -3.30 4.64
CA ILE A 533 -7.15 -2.68 3.40
C ILE A 533 -8.20 -3.53 2.67
N LEU A 534 -8.40 -4.79 3.08
CA LEU A 534 -9.43 -5.66 2.50
C LEU A 534 -10.87 -5.12 2.65
N PRO A 535 -11.23 -4.36 3.70
CA PRO A 535 -12.54 -3.73 3.80
C PRO A 535 -12.92 -2.83 2.61
N ILE A 536 -11.94 -2.23 1.90
CA ILE A 536 -12.18 -1.38 0.71
C ILE A 536 -12.92 -2.20 -0.36
N SER A 537 -12.32 -3.30 -0.79
CA SER A 537 -12.91 -4.15 -1.83
C SER A 537 -14.19 -4.83 -1.36
N TRP A 538 -14.27 -5.20 -0.08
CA TRP A 538 -15.50 -5.73 0.50
C TRP A 538 -16.64 -4.71 0.41
N ALA A 539 -16.38 -3.46 0.77
CA ALA A 539 -17.38 -2.39 0.73
C ALA A 539 -17.84 -2.12 -0.70
N TYR A 540 -16.91 -2.00 -1.65
CA TYR A 540 -17.20 -1.85 -3.07
C TYR A 540 -18.16 -2.95 -3.58
N VAL A 541 -17.83 -4.22 -3.35
CA VAL A 541 -18.67 -5.35 -3.79
C VAL A 541 -20.05 -5.33 -3.14
N LYS A 542 -20.14 -5.00 -1.84
CA LYS A 542 -21.42 -4.94 -1.11
C LYS A 542 -22.28 -3.76 -1.52
N MET A 543 -21.69 -2.64 -1.91
CA MET A 543 -22.42 -1.47 -2.38
C MET A 543 -22.88 -1.64 -3.82
N MET A 544 -22.03 -2.15 -4.70
CA MET A 544 -22.33 -2.33 -6.13
C MET A 544 -23.33 -3.46 -6.40
N GLY A 545 -23.21 -4.58 -5.68
CA GLY A 545 -24.00 -5.78 -5.94
C GLY A 545 -23.82 -6.33 -7.38
N PRO A 546 -24.63 -7.30 -7.81
CA PRO A 546 -24.40 -7.99 -9.09
C PRO A 546 -24.61 -7.07 -10.30
N LYS A 547 -25.61 -6.17 -10.22
CA LYS A 547 -25.96 -5.26 -11.33
C LYS A 547 -24.97 -4.11 -11.45
N GLY A 548 -24.61 -3.45 -10.35
CA GLY A 548 -23.63 -2.37 -10.38
C GLY A 548 -22.26 -2.84 -10.85
N LEU A 549 -21.80 -4.03 -10.42
CA LEU A 549 -20.53 -4.61 -10.88
C LEU A 549 -20.53 -4.90 -12.40
N ARG A 550 -21.65 -5.40 -12.93
CA ARG A 550 -21.83 -5.59 -14.37
C ARG A 550 -21.82 -4.25 -15.09
N GLU A 551 -22.63 -3.29 -14.64
CA GLU A 551 -22.76 -1.98 -15.27
C GLU A 551 -21.43 -1.22 -15.28
N ALA A 552 -20.66 -1.24 -14.19
CA ALA A 552 -19.31 -0.68 -14.12
C ALA A 552 -18.40 -1.26 -15.22
N THR A 553 -18.41 -2.58 -15.38
CA THR A 553 -17.62 -3.24 -16.44
C THR A 553 -18.08 -2.82 -17.84
N GLN A 554 -19.40 -2.71 -18.06
CA GLN A 554 -19.96 -2.30 -19.34
C GLN A 554 -19.63 -0.84 -19.68
N VAL A 555 -19.67 0.05 -18.68
CA VAL A 555 -19.35 1.47 -18.86
C VAL A 555 -17.84 1.69 -19.04
N ALA A 556 -16.97 0.91 -18.39
CA ALA A 556 -15.53 0.97 -18.69
C ALA A 556 -15.23 0.63 -20.17
N ILE A 557 -15.91 -0.38 -20.73
CA ILE A 557 -15.80 -0.72 -22.16
C ILE A 557 -16.39 0.39 -23.04
N LEU A 558 -17.53 0.96 -22.66
CA LEU A 558 -18.15 2.09 -23.36
C LEU A 558 -17.22 3.30 -23.41
N ASN A 559 -16.64 3.69 -22.28
CA ASN A 559 -15.76 4.84 -22.15
C ASN A 559 -14.52 4.69 -23.05
N ALA A 560 -13.86 3.53 -22.99
CA ALA A 560 -12.69 3.26 -23.82
C ALA A 560 -13.00 3.27 -25.32
N ASN A 561 -14.09 2.62 -25.74
CA ASN A 561 -14.49 2.61 -27.15
C ASN A 561 -14.93 3.99 -27.64
N TYR A 562 -15.62 4.77 -26.81
CA TYR A 562 -15.98 6.15 -27.12
C TYR A 562 -14.75 7.01 -27.39
N MET A 563 -13.75 6.97 -26.49
CA MET A 563 -12.52 7.73 -26.68
C MET A 563 -11.72 7.27 -27.90
N ALA A 564 -11.59 5.94 -28.09
CA ALA A 564 -10.96 5.38 -29.26
C ALA A 564 -11.62 5.88 -30.55
N LYS A 565 -12.96 5.89 -30.60
CA LYS A 565 -13.75 6.40 -31.73
C LYS A 565 -13.54 7.90 -31.98
N ARG A 566 -13.42 8.71 -30.92
CA ARG A 566 -13.13 10.14 -31.05
C ARG A 566 -11.76 10.41 -31.63
N LEU A 567 -10.76 9.58 -31.31
CA LEU A 567 -9.36 9.81 -31.65
C LEU A 567 -8.91 9.12 -32.94
N GLU A 568 -9.63 8.10 -33.42
CA GLU A 568 -9.18 7.21 -34.50
C GLU A 568 -8.86 7.87 -35.86
N LYS A 569 -9.41 9.07 -36.11
CA LYS A 569 -9.12 9.83 -37.36
C LYS A 569 -7.73 10.48 -37.34
N ASP A 570 -7.25 10.83 -36.16
CA ASP A 570 -6.08 11.65 -35.93
C ASP A 570 -4.92 10.85 -35.34
N TYR A 571 -5.25 9.81 -34.57
CA TYR A 571 -4.33 8.86 -33.96
C TYR A 571 -4.72 7.44 -34.35
N LYS A 572 -3.73 6.65 -34.77
CA LYS A 572 -3.96 5.24 -35.09
C LYS A 572 -4.16 4.43 -33.82
N VAL A 573 -5.36 3.86 -33.65
CA VAL A 573 -5.65 2.83 -32.64
C VAL A 573 -4.99 1.52 -33.09
N LEU A 574 -3.98 1.06 -32.36
CA LEU A 574 -3.04 0.04 -32.85
C LEU A 574 -3.62 -1.37 -32.93
N TYR A 575 -4.45 -1.75 -31.96
CA TYR A 575 -5.06 -3.08 -31.88
C TYR A 575 -6.56 -2.96 -31.58
N ARG A 576 -7.34 -3.83 -32.23
CA ARG A 576 -8.79 -3.96 -32.06
C ARG A 576 -9.20 -5.42 -32.11
N GLY A 577 -10.30 -5.75 -31.46
CA GLY A 577 -10.92 -7.07 -31.49
C GLY A 577 -11.67 -7.34 -32.80
N SER A 578 -12.33 -8.50 -32.89
CA SER A 578 -12.97 -9.00 -34.12
C SER A 578 -14.07 -8.10 -34.69
N ASN A 579 -14.74 -7.31 -33.84
CA ASN A 579 -15.80 -6.39 -34.23
C ASN A 579 -15.35 -4.92 -34.29
N ASP A 580 -14.05 -4.69 -34.49
CA ASP A 580 -13.43 -3.35 -34.51
C ASP A 580 -13.57 -2.56 -33.19
N LEU A 581 -13.82 -3.27 -32.09
CA LEU A 581 -13.96 -2.73 -30.74
C LEU A 581 -12.70 -3.00 -29.90
N VAL A 582 -12.49 -2.17 -28.89
CA VAL A 582 -11.50 -2.37 -27.83
C VAL A 582 -12.20 -2.87 -26.56
N ALA A 583 -11.41 -3.28 -25.56
CA ALA A 583 -11.95 -3.67 -24.25
C ALA A 583 -12.14 -2.42 -23.35
N HIS A 584 -11.54 -2.41 -22.16
CA HIS A 584 -11.57 -1.29 -21.21
C HIS A 584 -10.42 -0.29 -21.45
N GLU A 585 -9.53 -0.58 -22.39
CA GLU A 585 -8.37 0.25 -22.72
C GLU A 585 -7.99 0.11 -24.20
N PHE A 586 -7.18 1.04 -24.71
CA PHE A 586 -6.70 1.02 -26.10
C PHE A 586 -5.31 1.67 -26.25
N ILE A 587 -4.60 1.32 -27.32
CA ILE A 587 -3.25 1.83 -27.61
C ILE A 587 -3.30 2.78 -28.80
N LEU A 588 -2.74 3.98 -28.61
CA LEU A 588 -2.51 4.96 -29.66
C LEU A 588 -1.05 4.92 -30.12
N ASP A 589 -0.84 4.73 -31.41
CA ASP A 589 0.49 4.64 -32.03
C ASP A 589 1.06 6.04 -32.32
N MET A 590 2.14 6.43 -31.63
CA MET A 590 2.80 7.74 -31.80
C MET A 590 4.04 7.67 -32.70
N ARG A 591 4.45 6.48 -33.15
CA ARG A 591 5.77 6.25 -33.76
C ARG A 591 5.96 6.99 -35.08
N GLU A 592 4.89 7.22 -35.83
CA GLU A 592 4.96 7.96 -37.09
C GLU A 592 5.31 9.44 -36.88
N PHE A 593 4.93 10.04 -35.75
CA PHE A 593 5.22 11.46 -35.46
C PHE A 593 6.71 11.73 -35.28
N LYS A 594 7.50 10.71 -34.91
CA LYS A 594 8.96 10.85 -34.89
C LYS A 594 9.53 11.09 -36.28
N LYS A 595 8.93 10.48 -37.31
CA LYS A 595 9.35 10.62 -38.70
C LYS A 595 8.83 11.90 -39.33
N THR A 596 7.59 12.28 -39.04
CA THR A 596 6.93 13.42 -39.71
C THR A 596 7.20 14.76 -39.06
N ALA A 597 7.32 14.79 -37.72
CA ALA A 597 7.46 16.03 -36.94
C ALA A 597 8.64 16.02 -35.96
N GLY A 598 9.36 14.90 -35.84
CA GLY A 598 10.43 14.74 -34.84
C GLY A 598 9.94 14.47 -33.41
N ILE A 599 8.63 14.30 -33.22
CA ILE A 599 7.94 14.20 -31.92
C ILE A 599 7.84 12.75 -31.43
N GLU A 600 8.10 12.54 -30.14
CA GLU A 600 8.02 11.24 -29.47
C GLU A 600 6.82 11.15 -28.52
N ALA A 601 6.50 9.93 -28.07
CA ALA A 601 5.44 9.71 -27.08
C ALA A 601 5.67 10.51 -25.78
N THR A 602 6.93 10.70 -25.38
CA THR A 602 7.30 11.51 -24.22
C THR A 602 6.92 12.99 -24.39
N ASP A 603 7.11 13.57 -25.58
CA ASP A 603 6.74 14.98 -25.82
C ASP A 603 5.24 15.21 -25.64
N ILE A 604 4.43 14.29 -26.16
CA ILE A 604 2.97 14.32 -26.02
C ILE A 604 2.57 14.16 -24.55
N ALA A 605 3.22 13.23 -23.84
CA ALA A 605 2.95 12.99 -22.43
C ALA A 605 3.30 14.19 -21.53
N LYS A 606 4.43 14.87 -21.80
CA LYS A 606 4.78 16.10 -21.10
C LYS A 606 3.84 17.24 -21.48
N ARG A 607 3.43 17.31 -22.75
CA ARG A 607 2.50 18.35 -23.20
C ARG A 607 1.11 18.20 -22.60
N LEU A 608 0.63 16.97 -22.35
CA LEU A 608 -0.64 16.72 -21.65
C LEU A 608 -0.67 17.36 -20.25
N GLN A 609 0.47 17.54 -19.59
CA GLN A 609 0.53 18.21 -18.29
C GLN A 609 0.10 19.68 -18.39
N ASP A 610 0.43 20.36 -19.49
CA ASP A 610 -0.01 21.74 -19.75
C ASP A 610 -1.53 21.81 -20.00
N TYR A 611 -2.10 20.72 -20.52
CA TYR A 611 -3.55 20.51 -20.67
C TYR A 611 -4.22 19.97 -19.41
N GLY A 612 -3.54 19.95 -18.26
CA GLY A 612 -4.15 19.56 -17.00
C GLY A 612 -4.36 18.06 -16.81
N PHE A 613 -3.65 17.22 -17.58
CA PHE A 613 -3.74 15.76 -17.47
C PHE A 613 -2.40 15.11 -17.09
N HIS A 614 -2.46 14.09 -16.24
CA HIS A 614 -1.41 13.09 -16.17
C HIS A 614 -1.41 12.27 -17.47
N ALA A 615 -0.24 11.92 -17.99
CA ALA A 615 -0.15 11.13 -19.20
C ALA A 615 -0.71 9.69 -19.02
N PRO A 616 -1.24 9.07 -20.09
CA PRO A 616 -1.49 7.63 -20.13
C PRO A 616 -0.22 6.80 -19.97
N THR A 617 -0.36 5.48 -19.93
CA THR A 617 0.78 4.56 -19.82
C THR A 617 1.66 4.69 -21.07
N MET A 618 2.94 5.00 -20.85
CA MET A 618 3.88 5.33 -21.93
C MET A 618 4.73 4.14 -22.34
N SER A 619 4.92 3.98 -23.65
CA SER A 619 5.90 3.05 -24.26
C SER A 619 5.79 1.59 -23.81
N TRP A 620 4.62 1.20 -23.29
CA TRP A 620 4.28 -0.16 -22.91
C TRP A 620 2.80 -0.43 -23.22
N PRO A 621 2.44 -1.61 -23.74
CA PRO A 621 3.31 -2.74 -24.11
C PRO A 621 4.11 -2.52 -25.41
N VAL A 622 3.84 -1.44 -26.15
CA VAL A 622 4.55 -1.10 -27.40
C VAL A 622 5.41 0.14 -27.19
N ALA A 623 6.70 0.05 -27.51
CA ALA A 623 7.60 1.20 -27.41
C ALA A 623 7.16 2.34 -28.35
N GLY A 624 7.15 3.58 -27.84
CA GLY A 624 6.72 4.75 -28.61
C GLY A 624 5.21 4.85 -28.82
N SER A 625 4.39 4.20 -27.99
CA SER A 625 2.93 4.37 -27.96
C SER A 625 2.42 4.91 -26.63
N LEU A 626 1.14 5.28 -26.58
CA LEU A 626 0.42 5.59 -25.34
C LEU A 626 -0.76 4.61 -25.17
N MET A 627 -0.92 4.01 -23.99
CA MET A 627 -2.03 3.13 -23.66
C MET A 627 -2.99 3.83 -22.68
N VAL A 628 -4.25 3.97 -23.10
CA VAL A 628 -5.27 4.82 -22.48
C VAL A 628 -6.37 3.94 -21.88
N GLU A 629 -6.64 4.12 -20.59
CA GLU A 629 -7.72 3.45 -19.85
C GLU A 629 -8.49 4.50 -19.02
N PRO A 630 -9.74 4.85 -19.38
CA PRO A 630 -10.50 5.88 -18.67
C PRO A 630 -11.24 5.38 -17.42
N THR A 631 -11.44 4.07 -17.29
CA THR A 631 -12.34 3.45 -16.29
C THR A 631 -13.80 3.88 -16.43
N GLU A 632 -14.67 3.32 -15.59
CA GLU A 632 -16.09 3.64 -15.50
C GLU A 632 -16.41 4.91 -14.70
N SER A 633 -15.47 5.37 -13.88
CA SER A 633 -15.73 6.44 -12.90
C SER A 633 -15.69 7.84 -13.49
N GLU A 634 -15.07 8.00 -14.65
CA GLU A 634 -14.93 9.30 -15.30
C GLU A 634 -16.13 9.61 -16.18
N ASP A 635 -16.71 10.80 -16.00
CA ASP A 635 -17.87 11.23 -16.76
C ASP A 635 -17.50 11.59 -18.21
N LYS A 636 -18.52 11.64 -19.08
CA LYS A 636 -18.32 11.97 -20.51
C LYS A 636 -17.61 13.30 -20.71
N GLY A 637 -17.84 14.29 -19.85
CA GLY A 637 -17.23 15.61 -19.95
C GLY A 637 -15.71 15.55 -19.74
N GLU A 638 -15.24 14.74 -18.81
CA GLU A 638 -13.80 14.51 -18.59
C GLU A 638 -13.17 13.71 -19.74
N LEU A 639 -13.85 12.67 -20.24
CA LEU A 639 -13.40 11.94 -21.43
C LEU A 639 -13.23 12.87 -22.63
N ASP A 640 -14.18 13.80 -22.80
CA ASP A 640 -14.15 14.80 -23.86
C ASP A 640 -12.99 15.78 -23.70
N ARG A 641 -12.74 16.30 -22.49
CA ARG A 641 -11.58 17.18 -22.22
C ARG A 641 -10.27 16.51 -22.58
N PHE A 642 -10.09 15.24 -22.23
CA PHE A 642 -8.88 14.49 -22.59
C PHE A 642 -8.78 14.26 -24.11
N CYS A 643 -9.87 13.86 -24.77
CA CYS A 643 -9.87 13.68 -26.23
C CYS A 643 -9.58 15.00 -26.96
N ASP A 644 -10.17 16.10 -26.49
CA ASP A 644 -9.95 17.43 -27.05
C ASP A 644 -8.50 17.88 -26.85
N ALA A 645 -7.91 17.64 -25.67
CA ALA A 645 -6.48 17.86 -25.42
C ALA A 645 -5.60 17.11 -26.43
N MET A 646 -5.87 15.81 -26.62
CA MET A 646 -5.15 15.00 -27.61
C MET A 646 -5.32 15.53 -29.04
N LEU A 647 -6.52 15.95 -29.44
CA LEU A 647 -6.77 16.50 -30.78
C LEU A 647 -6.10 17.88 -30.97
N MET A 648 -6.06 18.72 -29.93
CA MET A 648 -5.31 19.98 -29.97
C MET A 648 -3.80 19.73 -30.06
N ILE A 649 -3.27 18.76 -29.32
CA ILE A 649 -1.88 18.32 -29.47
C ILE A 649 -1.61 17.79 -30.88
N ARG A 650 -2.56 17.06 -31.49
CA ARG A 650 -2.41 16.61 -32.88
C ARG A 650 -2.25 17.80 -33.82
N GLN A 651 -2.99 18.89 -33.58
CA GLN A 651 -2.87 20.11 -34.35
C GLN A 651 -1.50 20.78 -34.17
N GLU A 652 -0.95 20.81 -32.96
CA GLU A 652 0.44 21.26 -32.72
C GLU A 652 1.46 20.43 -33.51
N ILE A 653 1.24 19.11 -33.61
CA ILE A 653 2.07 18.22 -34.44
C ILE A 653 1.89 18.56 -35.93
N ARG A 654 0.67 18.84 -36.42
CA ARG A 654 0.43 19.25 -37.82
C ARG A 654 1.16 20.55 -38.14
N ASP A 655 1.18 21.50 -37.22
CA ASP A 655 1.87 22.76 -37.40
C ASP A 655 3.38 22.56 -37.57
N LEU A 656 3.97 21.54 -36.95
CA LEU A 656 5.36 21.13 -37.22
C LEU A 656 5.51 20.44 -38.58
N GLU A 657 4.62 19.49 -38.92
CA GLU A 657 4.61 18.78 -40.21
C GLU A 657 4.51 19.75 -41.40
N GLU A 658 3.77 20.85 -41.23
CA GLU A 658 3.51 21.86 -42.26
C GLU A 658 4.47 23.07 -42.19
N GLY A 659 5.44 23.06 -41.26
CA GLY A 659 6.45 24.12 -41.13
C GLY A 659 5.93 25.45 -40.58
N ARG A 660 4.79 25.45 -39.87
CA ARG A 660 4.22 26.61 -39.18
C ARG A 660 4.77 26.86 -37.78
N SER A 661 5.43 25.87 -37.18
CA SER A 661 6.03 25.97 -35.85
C SER A 661 7.53 25.64 -35.90
N ASP A 662 8.31 26.23 -35.00
CA ASP A 662 9.76 25.97 -34.95
C ASP A 662 10.03 24.50 -34.58
N PRO A 663 10.85 23.76 -35.34
CA PRO A 663 11.05 22.32 -35.13
C PRO A 663 11.74 21.98 -33.80
N LYS A 664 12.38 22.94 -33.14
CA LYS A 664 13.12 22.74 -31.88
C LYS A 664 12.46 23.46 -30.72
N CYS A 665 12.05 24.72 -30.90
CA CYS A 665 11.48 25.57 -29.86
C CYS A 665 9.96 25.73 -30.05
N ASN A 666 9.21 24.68 -29.73
CA ASN A 666 7.74 24.64 -29.81
C ASN A 666 7.14 24.11 -28.48
N PRO A 667 5.82 24.25 -28.28
CA PRO A 667 5.19 23.83 -27.03
C PRO A 667 5.40 22.35 -26.68
N LEU A 668 5.45 21.43 -27.66
CA LEU A 668 5.67 20.00 -27.43
C LEU A 668 7.07 19.71 -26.89
N ASN A 669 8.10 20.21 -27.55
CA ASN A 669 9.50 19.97 -27.16
C ASN A 669 9.88 20.65 -25.84
N MET A 670 9.22 21.78 -25.54
CA MET A 670 9.52 22.59 -24.37
C MET A 670 8.61 22.30 -23.18
N SER A 671 7.65 21.38 -23.34
CA SER A 671 6.77 20.94 -22.26
C SER A 671 7.50 20.06 -21.23
N PRO A 672 7.06 20.05 -19.97
CA PRO A 672 5.98 20.88 -19.43
C PRO A 672 6.42 22.33 -19.19
N HIS A 673 5.46 23.23 -18.94
CA HIS A 673 5.72 24.64 -18.66
C HIS A 673 5.43 24.98 -17.18
N PRO A 674 6.44 24.96 -16.29
CA PRO A 674 6.28 25.32 -14.89
C PRO A 674 5.89 26.78 -14.70
N LEU A 675 5.30 27.07 -13.53
CA LEU A 675 4.92 28.44 -13.16
C LEU A 675 6.09 29.41 -13.32
N VAL A 676 7.27 29.06 -12.80
CA VAL A 676 8.49 29.89 -12.88
C VAL A 676 8.88 30.24 -14.33
N THR A 677 8.69 29.30 -15.27
CA THR A 677 8.99 29.54 -16.69
C THR A 677 7.98 30.50 -17.31
N VAL A 678 6.69 30.36 -16.98
CA VAL A 678 5.61 31.17 -17.56
C VAL A 678 5.57 32.58 -16.97
N THR A 679 5.94 32.75 -15.70
CA THR A 679 5.98 34.04 -15.01
C THR A 679 7.31 34.78 -15.12
N SER A 680 8.33 34.17 -15.73
CA SER A 680 9.63 34.80 -15.99
C SER A 680 9.48 36.18 -16.65
N SER A 681 10.36 37.13 -16.30
CA SER A 681 10.42 38.44 -16.96
C SER A 681 10.85 38.33 -18.43
N THR A 682 11.64 37.31 -18.76
CA THR A 682 12.10 37.01 -20.12
C THR A 682 11.29 35.86 -20.73
N TRP A 683 10.86 36.03 -21.98
CA TRP A 683 10.18 35.00 -22.77
C TRP A 683 10.72 35.00 -24.20
N ASP A 684 11.68 34.11 -24.45
CA ASP A 684 12.36 33.96 -25.75
C ASP A 684 11.89 32.67 -26.45
N ARG A 685 10.59 32.62 -26.75
CA ARG A 685 9.92 31.47 -27.38
C ARG A 685 9.00 31.98 -28.50
N PRO A 686 8.92 31.29 -29.65
CA PRO A 686 8.14 31.73 -30.80
C PRO A 686 6.63 31.45 -30.68
N TYR A 687 6.15 31.18 -29.46
CA TYR A 687 4.76 30.92 -29.12
C TYR A 687 4.43 31.64 -27.80
N THR A 688 3.16 31.93 -27.54
CA THR A 688 2.77 32.77 -26.40
C THR A 688 2.73 32.01 -25.08
N ARG A 689 2.67 32.74 -23.97
CA ARG A 689 2.48 32.17 -22.63
C ARG A 689 1.11 31.51 -22.48
N GLU A 690 0.11 32.04 -23.14
CA GLU A 690 -1.23 31.46 -23.20
C GLU A 690 -1.19 30.11 -23.92
N GLN A 691 -0.49 30.03 -25.07
CA GLN A 691 -0.27 28.75 -25.75
C GLN A 691 0.49 27.76 -24.85
N ALA A 692 1.43 28.24 -24.03
CA ALA A 692 2.17 27.38 -23.10
C ALA A 692 1.28 26.84 -21.97
N ALA A 693 0.60 27.72 -21.23
CA ALA A 693 -0.02 27.40 -19.94
C ALA A 693 -1.55 27.21 -19.98
N PHE A 694 -2.23 27.83 -20.95
CA PHE A 694 -3.69 27.80 -21.10
C PHE A 694 -4.09 27.37 -22.52
N PRO A 695 -3.61 26.19 -23.00
CA PRO A 695 -3.74 25.82 -24.40
C PRO A 695 -5.16 25.39 -24.80
N ALA A 696 -6.08 25.27 -23.84
CA ALA A 696 -7.46 24.86 -24.07
C ALA A 696 -8.45 25.73 -23.27
N PRO A 697 -9.68 25.97 -23.77
CA PRO A 697 -10.69 26.79 -23.07
C PRO A 697 -11.14 26.23 -21.71
N PHE A 698 -10.92 24.93 -21.46
CA PHE A 698 -11.22 24.29 -20.17
C PHE A 698 -10.08 24.40 -19.16
N ILE A 699 -8.90 24.89 -19.57
CA ILE A 699 -7.78 25.18 -18.67
C ILE A 699 -7.91 26.64 -18.26
N ARG A 700 -8.42 26.82 -17.04
CA ARG A 700 -8.72 28.14 -16.48
C ARG A 700 -7.80 28.44 -15.30
N PRO A 701 -7.49 29.72 -15.01
CA PRO A 701 -6.65 30.08 -13.87
C PRO A 701 -7.12 29.50 -12.55
N GLU A 702 -8.43 29.36 -12.34
CA GLU A 702 -9.00 28.88 -11.07
C GLU A 702 -8.83 27.36 -10.85
N SER A 703 -8.64 26.59 -11.93
CA SER A 703 -8.47 25.13 -11.90
C SER A 703 -7.09 24.67 -12.38
N LYS A 704 -6.21 25.60 -12.77
CA LYS A 704 -4.87 25.28 -13.26
C LYS A 704 -4.01 24.75 -12.12
N TRP A 705 -3.65 23.48 -12.21
CA TRP A 705 -2.48 22.96 -11.50
C TRP A 705 -1.23 23.15 -12.36
N TRP A 706 -0.08 23.29 -11.70
CA TRP A 706 1.18 23.63 -12.35
C TRP A 706 2.18 22.48 -12.24
N PRO A 707 2.78 22.04 -13.36
CA PRO A 707 4.03 21.30 -13.30
C PRO A 707 5.04 22.07 -12.45
N THR A 708 5.69 21.39 -11.52
CA THR A 708 6.52 22.07 -10.50
C THR A 708 7.95 22.28 -10.95
N VAL A 709 8.40 21.46 -11.90
CA VAL A 709 9.74 21.50 -12.50
C VAL A 709 9.63 21.31 -14.02
N GLY A 710 10.65 21.76 -14.75
CA GLY A 710 10.76 21.50 -16.18
C GLY A 710 10.97 20.01 -16.47
N ARG A 711 11.07 19.66 -17.76
CA ARG A 711 11.29 18.28 -18.19
C ARG A 711 12.52 17.68 -17.50
N ILE A 712 12.36 16.49 -16.93
CA ILE A 712 13.45 15.78 -16.25
C ILE A 712 14.51 15.29 -17.26
N ASP A 713 15.78 15.37 -16.86
CA ASP A 713 16.91 14.74 -17.56
C ASP A 713 17.17 13.34 -16.96
N ASP A 714 16.56 12.33 -17.56
CA ASP A 714 16.67 10.94 -17.11
C ASP A 714 18.13 10.44 -17.16
N ILE A 715 18.90 10.85 -18.17
CA ILE A 715 20.28 10.37 -18.40
C ILE A 715 21.22 10.95 -17.34
N TYR A 716 21.04 12.22 -16.97
CA TYR A 716 21.86 12.86 -15.95
C TYR A 716 21.71 12.18 -14.59
N GLY A 717 20.48 11.88 -14.17
CA GLY A 717 20.20 11.22 -12.89
C GLY A 717 20.84 9.82 -12.78
N ASP A 718 20.78 9.03 -13.86
CA ASP A 718 21.40 7.70 -13.90
C ASP A 718 22.93 7.74 -13.86
N ARG A 719 23.54 8.78 -14.43
CA ARG A 719 25.00 8.98 -14.44
C ARG A 719 25.53 9.57 -13.13
N ASN A 720 24.71 10.34 -12.41
CA ASN A 720 25.07 11.04 -11.19
C ASN A 720 24.14 10.59 -10.06
N LEU A 721 24.23 9.31 -9.71
CA LEU A 721 23.27 8.67 -8.81
C LEU A 721 23.35 9.25 -7.40
N VAL A 722 22.29 9.96 -6.99
CA VAL A 722 22.07 10.46 -5.63
C VAL A 722 20.72 9.94 -5.15
N CYS A 723 20.71 9.15 -4.08
CA CYS A 723 19.53 8.45 -3.56
C CYS A 723 19.18 8.83 -2.11
N THR A 724 19.73 9.94 -1.62
CA THR A 724 19.43 10.54 -0.31
C THR A 724 19.19 12.03 -0.50
N CYS A 725 18.60 12.70 0.49
CA CYS A 725 18.41 14.14 0.50
C CYS A 725 19.76 14.85 0.25
N PRO A 726 19.92 15.61 -0.83
CA PRO A 726 21.12 16.42 -1.04
C PRO A 726 21.16 17.58 -0.02
N PRO A 727 22.28 18.31 0.12
CA PRO A 727 22.32 19.52 0.92
C PRO A 727 21.22 20.54 0.55
N MET A 728 20.79 21.39 1.48
CA MET A 728 19.69 22.34 1.26
C MET A 728 19.96 23.31 0.09
N GLU A 729 21.23 23.59 -0.22
CA GLU A 729 21.65 24.41 -1.36
C GLU A 729 21.27 23.79 -2.71
N ALA A 730 21.05 22.47 -2.76
CA ALA A 730 20.55 21.79 -3.96
C ALA A 730 19.02 21.99 -4.17
N TYR A 731 18.29 22.42 -3.13
CA TYR A 731 16.86 22.72 -3.21
C TYR A 731 16.58 24.19 -3.52
N THR A 732 17.57 25.09 -3.36
CA THR A 732 17.45 26.48 -3.79
C THR A 732 17.42 26.57 -5.32
N SER A 733 16.48 27.34 -5.84
CA SER A 733 16.35 27.54 -7.28
C SER A 733 17.60 28.26 -7.80
N PRO A 734 18.18 27.87 -8.96
CA PRO A 734 19.24 28.66 -9.60
C PRO A 734 18.79 30.06 -10.02
N TYR A 735 17.49 30.37 -9.87
CA TYR A 735 16.89 31.68 -10.12
C TYR A 735 16.65 32.52 -8.85
N ASP A 736 17.05 32.05 -7.67
CA ASP A 736 17.02 32.84 -6.42
C ASP A 736 18.26 33.77 -6.28
N GLN A 737 18.96 34.05 -7.39
CA GLN A 737 20.00 35.09 -7.52
C GLN A 737 19.58 36.22 -8.45
#